data_AF-A0A7G2C723-F1
#
_entry.id   AF-A0A7G2C723-F1
#
_cell.length_a   1.000
_cell.length_b   1.000
_cell.length_c   1.000
_cell.angle_alpha   90.00
_cell.angle_beta   90.00
_cell.angle_gamma   90.00
#
_symmetry.space_group_name_H-M   'P 1'
#
loop_
_entity.id
_entity.type
_entity.pdbx_description
1 polymer ?
#
loop_
_entity_poly.entity_id
_entity_poly.type
_entity_poly.pdbx_seq_one_letter_code
_entity_poly.pdbx_strand_id
1 'polypeptide(L)'
;MASALSGGQKRKLSVALAFIGNNDVVILDEPTAGMDSSARRATWRLLRFMSTKCSILLTTHYMDEADLLGDRIGIVDRGRLQCCGPALLLKAHHGAGYTLRIELQHERYAEPLAEKVEDMIRDVRLINMNGREMQFGITKENVRMMPEALKTLQRLKEQEEFGIEGFSVSASTLEEVFLSVIQKPEENDVSMDNCSLKVVWEATKTGNCLARGFQQFGGLLQKRFFCSLRDRKMQFFQIVFPVVVVLLSMLFQLVHYDNSTVVDITPDMYNDLPIEAMCSNAWNYLGNQEGEKEWMPGVTFRSDLNFYFTDDFSLYLSDTRLVHEHPRFFAIQGRDSFYMSALVADFDTLAVDLNGLPIPIYGAYFVNAPIILYNTSSPHSLAVGLQVYYRTLMANLAFQGLPDEVNFTNFRVVNNPMPRGVETSTTSAVLVGLILIIPFMFLPSTPVAWVVMERACKARHLQRIYGTRTLLYWLSNFLFDIICFAITVALCVFVLVIFQRKELIGTAVIGPFLLTCTLYGISSILSVYCFGFLFKEFTAAQQLTMLIYFITGFLLMMIVLLFSMREENEAMGRILRYPFRIFPGFCFSEVVMNLSAKTYVIYGSGVWALDVVGYPCIYMAAEIPAYIIIILLVENPYRSRLGRCIGRCLCCCRRKINRSECPLELDEVDEREPKWLAGEDADVRNERKAVYELERQRRKKGHTKKKRKLSDGAIGHQYVDRTERQKRGYYRRPQRRSVSVMVNGETTNEKERTSRHD
;
A
#
# COMPACT_ATOMS: atom_id res chain seq x y z
N MET A 1 -1.75 26.54 -5.78
CA MET A 1 -1.70 27.84 -5.06
C MET A 1 -1.07 27.70 -3.67
N ALA A 2 -1.70 27.07 -2.67
CA ALA A 2 -1.19 27.04 -1.28
C ALA A 2 0.25 26.50 -1.11
N SER A 3 0.73 25.66 -2.03
CA SER A 3 2.13 25.19 -2.10
C SER A 3 3.17 26.32 -2.17
N ALA A 4 2.89 27.40 -2.90
CA ALA A 4 3.83 28.49 -3.18
C ALA A 4 4.01 29.50 -2.02
N LEU A 5 3.16 29.46 -1.00
CA LEU A 5 3.22 30.38 0.13
C LEU A 5 4.42 30.08 1.07
N SER A 6 4.98 31.12 1.69
CA SER A 6 6.02 30.97 2.73
C SER A 6 5.47 30.29 4.00
N GLY A 7 6.34 29.83 4.90
CA GLY A 7 5.92 29.18 6.16
C GLY A 7 4.99 30.06 6.99
N GLY A 8 5.37 31.32 7.24
CA GLY A 8 4.53 32.29 7.94
C GLY A 8 3.22 32.61 7.20
N GLN A 9 3.23 32.69 5.86
CA GLN A 9 2.00 32.88 5.07
C GLN A 9 1.05 31.68 5.17
N LYS A 10 1.58 30.44 5.13
CA LYS A 10 0.79 29.20 5.35
C LYS A 10 0.17 29.19 6.75
N ARG A 11 0.90 29.64 7.77
CA ARG A 11 0.37 29.77 9.14
C ARG A 11 -0.72 30.86 9.24
N LYS A 12 -0.54 32.03 8.61
CA LYS A 12 -1.60 33.07 8.50
C LYS A 12 -2.87 32.51 7.85
N LEU A 13 -2.74 31.80 6.73
CA LEU A 13 -3.87 31.18 6.03
C LEU A 13 -4.58 30.13 6.91
N SER A 14 -3.83 29.31 7.64
CA SER A 14 -4.37 28.32 8.59
C SER A 14 -5.18 28.97 9.72
N VAL A 15 -4.74 30.11 10.25
CA VAL A 15 -5.48 30.87 11.27
C VAL A 15 -6.74 31.50 10.66
N ALA A 16 -6.66 32.06 9.45
CA ALA A 16 -7.84 32.60 8.76
C ALA A 16 -8.91 31.53 8.50
N LEU A 17 -8.50 30.34 8.03
CA LEU A 17 -9.41 29.20 7.79
C LEU A 17 -10.14 28.74 9.06
N ALA A 18 -9.51 28.83 10.24
CA ALA A 18 -10.14 28.48 11.51
C ALA A 18 -11.29 29.45 11.91
N PHE A 19 -11.25 30.70 11.45
CA PHE A 19 -12.27 31.71 11.74
C PHE A 19 -13.35 31.86 10.66
N ILE A 20 -13.09 31.43 9.42
CA ILE A 20 -14.06 31.51 8.30
C ILE A 20 -15.38 30.79 8.61
N GLY A 21 -15.36 29.72 9.41
CA GLY A 21 -16.55 28.98 9.82
C GLY A 21 -17.43 29.67 10.89
N ASN A 22 -17.03 30.83 11.42
CA ASN A 22 -17.71 31.54 12.52
C ASN A 22 -18.00 30.63 13.74
N ASN A 23 -17.01 29.81 14.12
CA ASN A 23 -17.13 28.82 15.21
C ASN A 23 -17.15 29.50 16.60
N ASP A 24 -18.03 29.07 17.50
CA ASP A 24 -18.10 29.57 18.89
C ASP A 24 -16.83 29.28 19.71
N VAL A 25 -16.14 28.18 19.39
CA VAL A 25 -14.90 27.74 20.02
C VAL A 25 -13.85 27.45 18.96
N VAL A 26 -12.66 28.03 19.09
CA VAL A 26 -11.54 27.86 18.16
C VAL A 26 -10.29 27.43 18.92
N ILE A 27 -9.73 26.27 18.55
CA ILE A 27 -8.48 25.75 19.13
C ILE A 27 -7.33 26.06 18.16
N LEU A 28 -6.28 26.71 18.65
CA LEU A 28 -5.11 27.13 17.87
C LEU A 28 -3.82 26.62 18.50
N ASP A 29 -3.12 25.76 17.76
CA ASP A 29 -1.82 25.22 18.16
C ASP A 29 -0.68 26.01 17.52
N GLU A 30 0.15 26.67 18.35
CA GLU A 30 1.27 27.54 17.99
C GLU A 30 1.04 28.44 16.74
N PRO A 31 -0.03 29.26 16.70
CA PRO A 31 -0.42 29.99 15.50
C PRO A 31 0.59 31.04 15.03
N THR A 32 1.60 31.42 15.82
CA THR A 32 2.65 32.37 15.41
C THR A 32 4.06 31.78 15.32
N ALA A 33 4.22 30.46 15.51
CA ALA A 33 5.45 29.76 15.18
C ALA A 33 5.78 29.90 13.68
N GLY A 34 7.05 30.19 13.38
CA GLY A 34 7.52 30.44 12.01
C GLY A 34 7.02 31.75 11.36
N MET A 35 6.37 32.63 12.12
CA MET A 35 6.08 34.01 11.69
C MET A 35 7.18 34.98 12.12
N ASP A 36 7.48 35.95 11.24
CA ASP A 36 8.26 37.13 11.55
C ASP A 36 7.56 38.04 12.59
N SER A 37 8.29 38.98 13.17
CA SER A 37 7.79 39.85 14.24
C SER A 37 6.62 40.76 13.81
N SER A 38 6.53 41.14 12.53
CA SER A 38 5.43 41.96 12.00
C SER A 38 4.16 41.11 11.81
N ALA A 39 4.31 39.92 11.21
CA ALA A 39 3.25 38.93 11.02
C ALA A 39 2.69 38.44 12.35
N ARG A 40 3.55 38.17 13.33
CA ARG A 40 3.16 37.79 14.69
C ARG A 40 2.30 38.87 15.33
N ARG A 41 2.74 40.14 15.30
CA ARG A 41 1.96 41.29 15.81
C ARG A 41 0.62 41.48 15.07
N ALA A 42 0.57 41.25 13.76
CA ALA A 42 -0.68 41.29 12.99
C ALA A 42 -1.64 40.15 13.40
N THR A 43 -1.13 38.93 13.56
CA THR A 43 -1.90 37.77 14.03
C THR A 43 -2.39 37.97 15.46
N TRP A 44 -1.57 38.52 16.36
CA TRP A 44 -1.98 38.88 17.71
C TRP A 44 -3.15 39.88 17.74
N ARG A 45 -3.16 40.88 16.85
CA ARG A 45 -4.31 41.81 16.69
C ARG A 45 -5.56 41.07 16.21
N LEU A 46 -5.44 40.16 15.25
CA LEU A 46 -6.56 39.33 14.77
C LEU A 46 -7.13 38.45 15.89
N LEU A 47 -6.27 37.76 16.65
CA LEU A 47 -6.69 36.93 17.79
C LEU A 47 -7.36 37.77 18.89
N ARG A 48 -6.85 38.97 19.17
CA ARG A 48 -7.44 39.93 20.13
C ARG A 48 -8.76 40.55 19.65
N PHE A 49 -9.08 40.44 18.36
CA PHE A 49 -10.37 40.82 17.79
C PHE A 49 -11.36 39.65 17.80
N MET A 50 -10.97 38.50 17.25
CA MET A 50 -11.85 37.33 17.12
C MET A 50 -12.30 36.75 18.46
N SER A 51 -11.49 36.87 19.49
CA SER A 51 -11.83 36.58 20.89
C SER A 51 -13.07 37.28 21.43
N THR A 52 -13.44 38.44 20.88
CA THR A 52 -14.66 39.18 21.27
C THR A 52 -15.93 38.56 20.66
N LYS A 53 -15.76 37.57 19.77
CA LYS A 53 -16.83 36.85 19.06
C LYS A 53 -16.85 35.34 19.37
N CYS A 54 -15.70 34.75 19.71
CA CYS A 54 -15.56 33.31 19.96
C CYS A 54 -14.55 33.02 21.08
N SER A 55 -14.72 31.89 21.77
CA SER A 55 -13.78 31.40 22.77
C SER A 55 -12.55 30.79 22.09
N ILE A 56 -11.38 31.37 22.30
CA ILE A 56 -10.12 30.88 21.74
C ILE A 56 -9.36 30.08 22.80
N LEU A 57 -9.00 28.83 22.48
CA LEU A 57 -8.00 28.05 23.23
C LEU A 57 -6.69 28.06 22.44
N LEU A 58 -5.70 28.78 22.95
CA LEU A 58 -4.37 28.90 22.38
C LEU A 58 -3.37 27.99 23.12
N THR A 59 -2.56 27.22 22.41
CA THR A 59 -1.28 26.68 22.92
C THR A 59 -0.10 27.43 22.33
N THR A 60 0.86 27.81 23.18
CA THR A 60 2.11 28.48 22.77
C THR A 60 3.26 28.16 23.73
N HIS A 61 4.48 28.19 23.21
CA HIS A 61 5.73 28.17 23.99
C HIS A 61 6.27 29.59 24.26
N TYR A 62 5.72 30.62 23.63
CA TYR A 62 6.13 32.01 23.86
C TYR A 62 5.38 32.61 25.06
N MET A 63 6.09 32.80 26.17
CA MET A 63 5.49 33.36 27.39
C MET A 63 4.97 34.80 27.18
N ASP A 64 5.63 35.60 26.34
CA ASP A 64 5.15 36.90 25.86
C ASP A 64 3.79 36.83 25.15
N GLU A 65 3.54 35.76 24.40
CA GLU A 65 2.28 35.54 23.69
C GLU A 65 1.17 35.18 24.69
N ALA A 66 1.48 34.36 25.70
CA ALA A 66 0.55 34.03 26.77
C ALA A 66 0.23 35.24 27.67
N ASP A 67 1.23 36.04 28.09
CA ASP A 67 1.04 37.23 28.93
C ASP A 67 0.27 38.35 28.21
N LEU A 68 0.40 38.44 26.88
CA LEU A 68 -0.34 39.38 26.05
C LEU A 68 -1.74 38.90 25.70
N LEU A 69 -1.90 37.62 25.34
CA LEU A 69 -3.15 37.07 24.83
C LEU A 69 -3.99 36.35 25.90
N GLY A 70 -3.58 36.30 27.19
CA GLY A 70 -4.20 35.45 28.22
C GLY A 70 -4.76 36.10 29.51
N ASP A 71 -6.08 36.02 29.72
CA ASP A 71 -6.82 36.41 30.94
C ASP A 71 -6.79 35.29 31.97
N ARG A 72 -6.77 34.05 31.50
CA ARG A 72 -6.36 32.85 32.23
C ARG A 72 -5.24 32.20 31.44
N ILE A 73 -4.24 31.71 32.17
CA ILE A 73 -3.10 30.97 31.67
C ILE A 73 -3.03 29.68 32.47
N GLY A 74 -2.88 28.55 31.78
CA GLY A 74 -2.59 27.24 32.37
C GLY A 74 -1.18 26.80 31.99
N ILE A 75 -0.38 26.38 32.96
CA ILE A 75 0.96 25.82 32.73
C ILE A 75 0.89 24.29 32.87
N VAL A 76 1.32 23.58 31.83
CA VAL A 76 1.29 22.12 31.76
C VAL A 76 2.71 21.55 31.70
N ASP A 77 3.00 20.60 32.59
CA ASP A 77 4.21 19.75 32.57
C ASP A 77 3.84 18.27 32.77
N ARG A 78 4.59 17.36 32.14
CA ARG A 78 4.40 15.88 32.24
C ARG A 78 2.95 15.39 32.03
N GLY A 79 2.13 16.13 31.29
CA GLY A 79 0.72 15.83 31.07
C GLY A 79 -0.22 16.16 32.25
N ARG A 80 0.23 16.96 33.22
CA ARG A 80 -0.58 17.54 34.31
C ARG A 80 -0.61 19.06 34.21
N LEU A 81 -1.76 19.66 34.52
CA LEU A 81 -1.90 21.11 34.68
C LEU A 81 -1.38 21.49 36.07
N GLN A 82 -0.21 22.14 36.13
CA GLN A 82 0.48 22.46 37.38
C GLN A 82 -0.12 23.68 38.08
N CYS A 83 -0.45 24.73 37.33
CA CYS A 83 -1.16 25.90 37.84
C CYS A 83 -2.06 26.52 36.77
N CYS A 84 -3.12 27.22 37.20
CA CYS A 84 -4.06 27.88 36.31
C CYS A 84 -4.61 29.16 36.95
N GLY A 85 -4.48 30.30 36.27
CA GLY A 85 -5.02 31.58 36.73
C GLY A 85 -4.63 32.75 35.81
N PRO A 86 -5.12 33.97 36.08
CA PRO A 86 -4.66 35.15 35.38
C PRO A 86 -3.15 35.35 35.50
N ALA A 87 -2.50 35.91 34.46
CA ALA A 87 -1.05 36.11 34.46
C ALA A 87 -0.54 36.89 35.69
N LEU A 88 -1.31 37.90 36.13
CA LEU A 88 -1.03 38.66 37.35
C LEU A 88 -1.13 37.80 38.61
N LEU A 89 -2.07 36.85 38.68
CA LEU A 89 -2.24 35.94 39.82
C LEU A 89 -1.12 34.89 39.85
N LEU A 90 -0.70 34.35 38.70
CA LEU A 90 0.43 33.44 38.63
C LEU A 90 1.74 34.13 39.06
N LYS A 91 1.99 35.36 38.58
CA LYS A 91 3.07 36.24 39.08
C LYS A 91 2.87 36.63 40.56
N ALA A 92 1.63 36.66 41.07
CA ALA A 92 1.34 36.95 42.48
C ALA A 92 1.67 35.78 43.42
N HIS A 93 1.46 34.52 43.02
CA HIS A 93 1.71 33.33 43.86
C HIS A 93 3.05 32.61 43.59
N HIS A 94 3.53 32.59 42.35
CA HIS A 94 4.70 31.81 41.93
C HIS A 94 5.88 32.66 41.42
N GLY A 95 5.66 33.96 41.16
CA GLY A 95 6.72 34.89 40.78
C GLY A 95 7.60 35.23 41.99
N ALA A 96 8.92 35.27 41.80
CA ALA A 96 9.87 35.53 42.88
C ALA A 96 9.72 36.93 43.51
N GLY A 97 9.06 37.88 42.84
CA GLY A 97 8.82 39.24 43.30
C GLY A 97 9.26 40.25 42.25
N TYR A 98 10.33 40.97 42.54
CA TYR A 98 10.99 41.90 41.59
C TYR A 98 12.44 41.50 41.37
N THR A 99 12.93 41.72 40.15
CA THR A 99 14.33 41.51 39.77
C THR A 99 15.01 42.87 39.64
N LEU A 100 15.95 43.16 40.54
CA LEU A 100 16.81 44.34 40.51
C LEU A 100 18.05 44.04 39.67
N ARG A 101 18.25 44.76 38.57
CA ARG A 101 19.43 44.65 37.71
C ARG A 101 20.31 45.89 37.89
N ILE A 102 21.56 45.68 38.28
CA ILE A 102 22.57 46.74 38.45
C ILE A 102 23.62 46.60 37.35
N GLU A 103 23.95 47.71 36.67
CA GLU A 103 25.02 47.83 35.69
C GLU A 103 26.23 48.51 36.36
N LEU A 104 27.43 47.95 36.18
CA LEU A 104 28.70 48.37 36.80
C LEU A 104 29.72 48.81 35.74
N GLN A 105 30.54 49.80 36.08
CA GLN A 105 31.66 50.23 35.25
C GLN A 105 32.73 49.13 35.12
N HIS A 106 33.02 48.40 36.20
CA HIS A 106 34.01 47.32 36.25
C HIS A 106 33.60 46.17 37.18
N GLU A 107 33.94 44.94 36.77
CA GLU A 107 33.65 43.67 37.46
C GLU A 107 34.29 43.56 38.85
N ARG A 108 35.39 44.30 39.12
CA ARG A 108 36.05 44.36 40.44
C ARG A 108 35.18 44.86 41.59
N TYR A 109 34.04 45.49 41.29
CA TYR A 109 33.10 46.02 42.28
C TYR A 109 31.91 45.08 42.53
N ALA A 110 31.82 43.95 41.82
CA ALA A 110 30.67 43.06 41.90
C ALA A 110 30.52 42.41 43.29
N GLU A 111 31.56 41.72 43.77
CA GLU A 111 31.55 41.02 45.06
C GLU A 111 31.23 41.93 46.27
N PRO A 112 31.94 43.06 46.51
CA PRO A 112 31.64 43.91 47.67
C PRO A 112 30.30 44.66 47.55
N LEU A 113 29.77 44.86 46.33
CA LEU A 113 28.42 45.40 46.17
C LEU A 113 27.35 44.32 46.40
N ALA A 114 27.61 43.05 46.07
CA ALA A 114 26.69 41.94 46.37
C ALA A 114 26.51 41.78 47.89
N GLU A 115 27.63 41.71 48.64
CA GLU A 115 27.60 41.74 50.10
C GLU A 115 26.77 42.94 50.59
N LYS A 116 27.00 44.14 50.03
CA LYS A 116 26.28 45.34 50.47
C LYS A 116 24.79 45.36 50.12
N VAL A 117 24.37 44.69 49.04
CA VAL A 117 22.96 44.54 48.66
C VAL A 117 22.25 43.51 49.54
N GLU A 118 22.93 42.44 49.93
CA GLU A 118 22.41 41.43 50.88
C GLU A 118 22.28 42.00 52.30
N ASP A 119 23.22 42.87 52.71
CA ASP A 119 23.16 43.71 53.93
C ASP A 119 21.91 44.62 53.94
N MET A 120 21.62 45.30 52.82
CA MET A 120 20.51 46.26 52.70
C MET A 120 19.13 45.59 52.61
N ILE A 121 19.05 44.39 52.03
CA ILE A 121 17.79 43.70 51.79
C ILE A 121 17.95 42.22 52.17
N ARG A 122 17.50 41.92 53.39
CA ARG A 122 17.41 40.56 53.94
C ARG A 122 16.76 39.59 52.93
N ASP A 123 17.23 38.35 52.88
CA ASP A 123 16.72 37.27 52.01
C ASP A 123 16.64 37.62 50.51
N VAL A 124 17.51 38.51 50.02
CA VAL A 124 17.79 38.62 48.58
C VAL A 124 18.60 37.43 48.09
N ARG A 125 18.36 37.04 46.84
CA ARG A 125 19.15 36.01 46.14
C ARG A 125 19.79 36.60 44.89
N LEU A 126 21.11 36.52 44.78
CA LEU A 126 21.81 36.75 43.51
C LEU A 126 21.37 35.67 42.49
N ILE A 127 20.62 36.07 41.46
CA ILE A 127 20.15 35.19 40.38
C ILE A 127 21.25 34.99 39.33
N ASN A 128 21.96 36.06 38.96
CA ASN A 128 22.99 36.01 37.93
C ASN A 128 24.01 37.17 38.07
N MET A 129 25.27 36.91 37.72
CA MET A 129 26.38 37.86 37.75
C MET A 129 27.20 37.76 36.44
N ASN A 130 26.93 38.66 35.50
CA ASN A 130 27.54 38.70 34.16
C ASN A 130 28.62 39.80 34.06
N GLY A 131 29.55 39.80 35.01
CA GLY A 131 30.72 40.67 35.13
C GLY A 131 30.39 42.14 35.43
N ARG A 132 29.82 42.86 34.45
CA ARG A 132 29.32 44.24 34.61
C ARG A 132 27.82 44.33 34.88
N GLU A 133 27.12 43.21 34.98
CA GLU A 133 25.67 43.19 35.20
C GLU A 133 25.31 42.19 36.29
N MET A 134 24.67 42.67 37.36
CA MET A 134 24.20 41.86 38.48
C MET A 134 22.68 41.79 38.46
N GLN A 135 22.09 40.65 38.82
CA GLN A 135 20.64 40.46 38.91
C GLN A 135 20.27 39.84 40.26
N PHE A 136 19.55 40.61 41.08
CA PHE A 136 19.11 40.24 42.41
C PHE A 136 17.60 39.99 42.42
N GLY A 137 17.19 38.80 42.88
CA GLY A 137 15.80 38.45 43.12
C GLY A 137 15.34 38.91 44.49
N ILE A 138 14.32 39.77 44.53
CA ILE A 138 13.80 40.40 45.74
C ILE A 138 12.41 39.85 46.01
N THR A 139 12.26 39.18 47.16
CA THR A 139 11.02 38.53 47.59
C THR A 139 9.90 39.54 47.85
N LYS A 140 8.65 39.05 47.79
CA LYS A 140 7.42 39.86 47.93
C LYS A 140 7.29 40.56 49.27
N GLU A 141 7.82 39.98 50.33
CA GLU A 141 7.80 40.54 51.69
C GLU A 141 8.77 41.73 51.78
N ASN A 142 9.94 41.61 51.15
CA ASN A 142 11.04 42.57 51.25
C ASN A 142 10.90 43.76 50.27
N VAL A 143 9.85 43.78 49.43
CA VAL A 143 9.44 44.93 48.60
C VAL A 143 9.24 46.22 49.43
N ARG A 144 8.92 46.10 50.72
CA ARG A 144 8.81 47.26 51.63
C ARG A 144 10.14 47.99 51.86
N MET A 145 11.27 47.29 51.81
CA MET A 145 12.61 47.88 51.96
C MET A 145 13.12 48.51 50.65
N MET A 146 12.51 48.15 49.52
CA MET A 146 12.95 48.58 48.18
C MET A 146 13.09 50.09 47.99
N PRO A 147 12.18 50.97 48.50
CA PRO A 147 12.32 52.42 48.34
C PRO A 147 13.48 53.02 49.13
N GLU A 148 13.99 52.32 50.14
CA GLU A 148 15.16 52.73 50.94
C GLU A 148 16.45 52.21 50.30
N ALA A 149 16.50 50.92 49.94
CA ALA A 149 17.62 50.35 49.21
C ALA A 149 17.90 51.07 47.89
N LEU A 150 16.87 51.47 47.13
CA LEU A 150 17.03 52.27 45.91
C LEU A 150 17.59 53.68 46.18
N LYS A 151 17.26 54.31 47.32
CA LYS A 151 17.86 55.60 47.72
C LYS A 151 19.32 55.43 48.11
N THR A 152 19.67 54.34 48.78
CA THR A 152 21.06 54.04 49.14
C THR A 152 21.89 53.72 47.91
N LEU A 153 21.39 52.91 46.97
CA LEU A 153 22.04 52.66 45.67
C LEU A 153 22.20 53.93 44.83
N GLN A 154 21.24 54.85 44.89
CA GLN A 154 21.37 56.17 44.25
C GLN A 154 22.47 57.02 44.89
N ARG A 155 22.58 57.04 46.23
CA ARG A 155 23.67 57.74 46.94
C ARG A 155 25.04 57.15 46.64
N LEU A 156 25.19 55.83 46.72
CA LEU A 156 26.45 55.13 46.39
C LEU A 156 26.89 55.48 44.96
N LYS A 157 25.95 55.49 44.00
CA LYS A 157 26.21 55.95 42.63
C LYS A 157 26.64 57.42 42.56
N GLU A 158 25.97 58.32 43.28
CA GLU A 158 26.30 59.76 43.32
C GLU A 158 27.65 60.05 44.01
N GLN A 159 28.13 59.15 44.86
CA GLN A 159 29.42 59.19 45.53
C GLN A 159 30.54 58.44 44.76
N GLU A 160 30.23 57.94 43.55
CA GLU A 160 31.04 57.02 42.73
C GLU A 160 31.49 55.72 43.43
N GLU A 161 30.92 55.43 44.59
CA GLU A 161 31.23 54.26 45.40
C GLU A 161 30.70 52.99 44.71
N PHE A 162 31.55 51.97 44.61
CA PHE A 162 31.31 50.73 43.85
C PHE A 162 31.04 50.91 42.33
N GLY A 163 31.23 52.11 41.76
CA GLY A 163 31.29 52.33 40.31
C GLY A 163 30.03 51.92 39.52
N ILE A 164 28.84 52.31 40.00
CA ILE A 164 27.54 51.94 39.42
C ILE A 164 27.21 52.77 38.15
N GLU A 165 27.11 52.15 36.98
CA GLU A 165 26.64 52.81 35.73
C GLU A 165 25.13 53.11 35.83
N GLY A 166 24.34 52.19 36.40
CA GLY A 166 22.91 52.39 36.63
C GLY A 166 22.23 51.19 37.28
N PHE A 167 20.95 51.34 37.62
CA PHE A 167 20.12 50.25 38.12
C PHE A 167 18.71 50.32 37.53
N SER A 168 18.04 49.17 37.47
CA SER A 168 16.67 49.04 36.94
C SER A 168 15.90 47.95 37.69
N VAL A 169 14.59 48.15 37.85
CA VAL A 169 13.71 47.21 38.56
C VAL A 169 12.70 46.65 37.57
N SER A 170 12.69 45.33 37.42
CA SER A 170 11.74 44.60 36.58
C SER A 170 10.77 43.79 37.45
N ALA A 171 9.51 43.72 37.06
CA ALA A 171 8.55 42.79 37.66
C ALA A 171 8.75 41.39 37.09
N SER A 172 8.51 40.35 37.90
CA SER A 172 8.79 38.97 37.49
C SER A 172 8.01 38.52 36.24
N THR A 173 8.66 37.79 35.35
CA THR A 173 8.10 37.34 34.05
C THR A 173 7.29 36.04 34.19
N LEU A 174 6.55 35.65 33.15
CA LEU A 174 5.96 34.31 33.11
C LEU A 174 7.01 33.20 32.89
N GLU A 175 8.20 33.52 32.37
CA GLU A 175 9.30 32.57 32.20
C GLU A 175 9.90 32.19 33.56
N GLU A 176 10.11 33.16 34.45
CA GLU A 176 10.53 32.93 35.83
C GLU A 176 9.49 32.11 36.62
N VAL A 177 8.19 32.41 36.43
CA VAL A 177 7.07 31.64 37.00
C VAL A 177 7.04 30.19 36.48
N PHE A 178 7.25 30.01 35.18
CA PHE A 178 7.28 28.69 34.55
C PHE A 178 8.46 27.85 35.08
N LEU A 179 9.65 28.45 35.20
CA LEU A 179 10.82 27.82 35.80
C LEU A 179 10.61 27.51 37.29
N SER A 180 10.03 28.43 38.08
CA SER A 180 9.80 28.19 39.52
C SER A 180 8.75 27.11 39.80
N VAL A 181 7.79 26.90 38.89
CA VAL A 181 6.81 25.81 38.95
C VAL A 181 7.44 24.45 38.58
N ILE A 182 8.37 24.41 37.62
CA ILE A 182 9.02 23.17 37.16
C ILE A 182 10.19 22.75 38.05
N GLN A 183 10.88 23.70 38.70
CA GLN A 183 12.04 23.44 39.56
C GLN A 183 11.67 22.95 40.97
N LYS A 184 10.42 23.10 41.40
CA LYS A 184 9.98 22.55 42.68
C LYS A 184 9.95 21.01 42.60
N PRO A 185 10.64 20.28 43.51
CA PRO A 185 10.39 18.85 43.68
C PRO A 185 8.95 18.61 44.16
N GLU A 186 8.48 17.36 44.08
CA GLU A 186 7.11 16.96 44.45
C GLU A 186 6.91 16.91 45.99
N GLU A 187 7.10 18.05 46.66
CA GLU A 187 6.83 18.20 48.10
C GLU A 187 5.40 18.73 48.35
N ASN A 188 4.56 17.81 48.84
CA ASN A 188 3.22 18.02 49.40
C ASN A 188 2.13 18.52 48.43
N ASP A 189 1.17 17.63 48.13
CA ASP A 189 -0.17 17.98 47.66
C ASP A 189 -0.90 18.83 48.71
N VAL A 190 -0.66 20.16 48.72
CA VAL A 190 -1.54 21.10 49.41
C VAL A 190 -2.86 21.12 48.67
N SER A 191 -3.92 20.66 49.34
CA SER A 191 -5.24 20.49 48.74
C SER A 191 -5.84 21.80 48.24
N MET A 192 -5.89 21.95 46.91
CA MET A 192 -6.57 23.04 46.21
C MET A 192 -8.10 22.89 46.18
N ASP A 193 -8.68 22.45 47.31
CA ASP A 193 -10.10 22.10 47.53
C ASP A 193 -11.04 23.33 47.60
N ASN A 194 -10.70 24.42 46.90
CA ASN A 194 -11.58 25.58 46.76
C ASN A 194 -11.51 26.31 45.39
N CYS A 195 -10.81 25.75 44.39
CA CYS A 195 -11.13 26.09 43.00
C CYS A 195 -12.05 25.02 42.43
N SER A 196 -13.36 25.25 42.55
CA SER A 196 -14.39 24.39 41.98
C SER A 196 -14.36 24.44 40.45
N LEU A 197 -13.44 23.67 39.87
CA LEU A 197 -13.47 23.30 38.46
C LEU A 197 -14.79 22.56 38.22
N LYS A 198 -15.84 23.29 37.80
CA LYS A 198 -16.99 22.71 37.13
C LYS A 198 -16.46 22.00 35.90
N VAL A 199 -16.27 20.69 36.07
CA VAL A 199 -16.17 19.61 35.09
C VAL A 199 -16.57 20.10 33.69
N VAL A 200 -15.60 20.65 32.95
CA VAL A 200 -15.84 21.45 31.71
C VAL A 200 -16.38 20.57 30.57
N TRP A 201 -16.13 19.27 30.69
CA TRP A 201 -16.70 18.15 29.96
C TRP A 201 -16.95 17.06 31.01
N GLU A 202 -17.96 16.20 30.85
CA GLU A 202 -18.41 15.16 31.82
C GLU A 202 -17.37 14.03 32.03
N ALA A 203 -16.18 14.40 32.47
CA ALA A 203 -15.01 13.57 32.60
C ALA A 203 -15.02 12.83 33.94
N THR A 204 -15.67 11.67 33.95
CA THR A 204 -15.57 10.71 35.06
C THR A 204 -14.09 10.36 35.32
N LYS A 205 -13.59 10.70 36.52
CA LYS A 205 -12.17 10.59 36.90
C LYS A 205 -11.78 9.12 37.14
N THR A 206 -11.59 8.34 36.07
CA THR A 206 -11.31 6.90 36.14
C THR A 206 -9.95 6.59 36.77
N GLY A 207 -9.96 6.24 38.06
CA GLY A 207 -8.77 5.78 38.79
C GLY A 207 -8.19 4.48 38.25
N ASN A 208 -9.03 3.52 37.87
CA ASN A 208 -8.60 2.18 37.48
C ASN A 208 -7.82 2.16 36.16
N CYS A 209 -6.54 1.78 36.23
CA CYS A 209 -5.63 1.67 35.09
C CYS A 209 -6.16 0.79 33.94
N LEU A 210 -6.94 -0.26 34.27
CA LEU A 210 -7.49 -1.19 33.30
C LEU A 210 -8.73 -0.61 32.59
N ALA A 211 -9.61 0.09 33.31
CA ALA A 211 -10.73 0.84 32.74
C ALA A 211 -10.24 1.97 31.81
N ARG A 212 -9.19 2.70 32.21
CA ARG A 212 -8.53 3.70 31.36
C ARG A 212 -7.94 3.08 30.09
N GLY A 213 -7.43 1.84 30.17
CA GLY A 213 -6.99 1.06 29.02
C GLY A 213 -8.13 0.77 28.04
N PHE A 214 -9.28 0.30 28.52
CA PHE A 214 -10.47 0.09 27.69
C PHE A 214 -11.03 1.40 27.09
N GLN A 215 -11.03 2.50 27.84
CA GLN A 215 -11.43 3.82 27.33
C GLN A 215 -10.49 4.30 26.21
N GLN A 216 -9.16 4.17 26.38
CA GLN A 216 -8.19 4.46 25.31
C GLN A 216 -8.39 3.56 24.09
N PHE A 217 -8.62 2.26 24.29
CA PHE A 217 -8.84 1.29 23.20
C PHE A 217 -10.12 1.59 22.41
N GLY A 218 -11.23 1.83 23.09
CA GLY A 218 -12.51 2.19 22.48
C GLY A 218 -12.41 3.49 21.67
N GLY A 219 -11.79 4.54 22.24
CA GLY A 219 -11.57 5.80 21.52
C GLY A 219 -10.68 5.67 20.28
N LEU A 220 -9.65 4.81 20.31
CA LEU A 220 -8.81 4.50 19.15
C LEU A 220 -9.58 3.75 18.05
N LEU A 221 -10.41 2.77 18.43
CA LEU A 221 -11.21 1.99 17.48
C LEU A 221 -12.35 2.83 16.89
N GLN A 222 -13.02 3.66 17.70
CA GLN A 222 -14.05 4.61 17.26
C GLN A 222 -13.48 5.68 16.31
N LYS A 223 -12.29 6.22 16.61
CA LYS A 223 -11.54 7.10 15.69
C LYS A 223 -11.34 6.41 14.35
N ARG A 224 -10.84 5.16 14.33
CA ARG A 224 -10.57 4.44 13.09
C ARG A 224 -11.85 4.14 12.29
N PHE A 225 -12.93 3.79 12.96
CA PHE A 225 -14.25 3.59 12.35
C PHE A 225 -14.76 4.85 11.65
N PHE A 226 -14.79 6.01 12.32
CA PHE A 226 -15.23 7.26 11.70
C PHE A 226 -14.31 7.74 10.58
N CYS A 227 -12.99 7.54 10.70
CA CYS A 227 -12.07 7.86 9.61
C CYS A 227 -12.25 6.93 8.40
N SER A 228 -12.54 5.64 8.61
CA SER A 228 -12.86 4.69 7.54
C SER A 228 -14.13 5.10 6.79
N LEU A 229 -15.23 5.37 7.51
CA LEU A 229 -16.50 5.85 6.91
C LEU A 229 -16.37 7.14 6.09
N ARG A 230 -15.38 7.98 6.45
CA ARG A 230 -15.08 9.23 5.73
C ARG A 230 -14.22 8.98 4.48
N ASP A 231 -13.35 7.97 4.47
CA ASP A 231 -12.58 7.57 3.29
C ASP A 231 -13.29 6.49 2.46
N ARG A 232 -14.37 6.91 1.80
CA ARG A 232 -15.14 6.07 0.88
C ARG A 232 -14.29 5.46 -0.25
N LYS A 233 -13.17 6.08 -0.62
CA LYS A 233 -12.28 5.55 -1.67
C LYS A 233 -11.52 4.32 -1.16
N MET A 234 -10.93 4.40 0.04
CA MET A 234 -10.24 3.24 0.59
C MET A 234 -11.22 2.12 0.95
N GLN A 235 -12.44 2.43 1.43
CA GLN A 235 -13.48 1.42 1.64
C GLN A 235 -13.92 0.72 0.34
N PHE A 236 -14.05 1.43 -0.79
CA PHE A 236 -14.37 0.83 -2.08
C PHE A 236 -13.28 -0.17 -2.53
N PHE A 237 -12.01 0.21 -2.47
CA PHE A 237 -10.90 -0.68 -2.83
C PHE A 237 -10.69 -1.83 -1.85
N GLN A 238 -11.05 -1.66 -0.58
CA GLN A 238 -10.98 -2.71 0.42
C GLN A 238 -12.10 -3.73 0.26
N ILE A 239 -13.36 -3.30 0.07
CA ILE A 239 -14.55 -4.17 0.16
C ILE A 239 -15.17 -4.47 -1.21
N VAL A 240 -15.46 -3.45 -2.01
CA VAL A 240 -16.25 -3.60 -3.23
C VAL A 240 -15.41 -4.21 -4.36
N PHE A 241 -14.19 -3.71 -4.54
CA PHE A 241 -13.33 -4.13 -5.65
C PHE A 241 -13.00 -5.64 -5.65
N PRO A 242 -12.59 -6.28 -4.52
CA PRO A 242 -12.34 -7.72 -4.50
C PRO A 242 -13.59 -8.55 -4.81
N VAL A 243 -14.75 -8.17 -4.28
CA VAL A 243 -16.02 -8.86 -4.49
C VAL A 243 -16.48 -8.73 -5.95
N VAL A 244 -16.32 -7.57 -6.58
CA VAL A 244 -16.59 -7.36 -8.01
C VAL A 244 -15.66 -8.20 -8.90
N VAL A 245 -14.38 -8.35 -8.54
CA VAL A 245 -13.44 -9.20 -9.29
C VAL A 245 -13.78 -10.69 -9.15
N VAL A 246 -14.19 -11.17 -7.96
CA VAL A 246 -14.71 -12.54 -7.78
C VAL A 246 -16.01 -12.76 -8.55
N LEU A 247 -16.92 -11.79 -8.54
CA LEU A 247 -18.18 -11.88 -9.29
C LEU A 247 -17.95 -11.89 -10.81
N LEU A 248 -17.04 -11.05 -11.32
CA LEU A 248 -16.70 -11.01 -12.75
C LEU A 248 -15.98 -12.30 -13.20
N SER A 249 -15.12 -12.88 -12.36
CA SER A 249 -14.49 -14.17 -12.70
C SER A 249 -15.50 -15.32 -12.72
N MET A 250 -16.48 -15.32 -11.80
CA MET A 250 -17.60 -16.28 -11.83
C MET A 250 -18.51 -16.09 -13.05
N LEU A 251 -18.80 -14.84 -13.45
CA LEU A 251 -19.60 -14.57 -14.66
C LEU A 251 -18.89 -15.04 -15.94
N PHE A 252 -17.59 -14.83 -16.05
CA PHE A 252 -16.80 -15.35 -17.18
C PHE A 252 -16.89 -16.90 -17.28
N GLN A 253 -17.05 -17.59 -16.15
CA GLN A 253 -17.16 -19.04 -16.07
C GLN A 253 -18.56 -19.60 -16.39
N LEU A 254 -19.59 -18.77 -16.63
CA LEU A 254 -20.84 -19.26 -17.22
C LEU A 254 -20.66 -19.65 -18.70
N VAL A 255 -19.63 -19.13 -19.37
CA VAL A 255 -19.29 -19.48 -20.76
C VAL A 255 -18.68 -20.89 -20.77
N HIS A 256 -19.54 -21.90 -20.93
CA HIS A 256 -19.15 -23.30 -21.00
C HIS A 256 -18.41 -23.57 -22.32
N TYR A 257 -17.11 -23.86 -22.23
CA TYR A 257 -16.25 -24.08 -23.41
C TYR A 257 -16.05 -25.57 -23.77
N ASP A 258 -16.34 -26.49 -22.84
CA ASP A 258 -15.80 -27.87 -22.89
C ASP A 258 -16.79 -28.98 -22.46
N ASN A 259 -18.08 -28.80 -22.78
CA ASN A 259 -19.00 -29.94 -22.82
C ASN A 259 -18.72 -30.75 -24.09
N SER A 260 -17.89 -31.80 -23.99
CA SER A 260 -17.72 -32.78 -25.07
C SER A 260 -19.00 -33.60 -25.23
N THR A 261 -19.95 -33.07 -25.99
CA THR A 261 -21.25 -33.70 -26.26
C THR A 261 -21.10 -34.92 -27.17
N VAL A 262 -22.07 -35.82 -27.07
CA VAL A 262 -22.26 -36.89 -28.07
C VAL A 262 -22.75 -36.22 -29.35
N VAL A 263 -22.02 -36.40 -30.45
CA VAL A 263 -22.37 -35.82 -31.75
C VAL A 263 -22.78 -36.95 -32.70
N ASP A 264 -24.03 -36.92 -33.14
CA ASP A 264 -24.52 -37.80 -34.20
C ASP A 264 -23.92 -37.37 -35.53
N ILE A 265 -23.27 -38.30 -36.21
CA ILE A 265 -22.69 -38.04 -37.52
C ILE A 265 -23.81 -38.23 -38.55
N THR A 266 -24.06 -37.17 -39.31
CA THR A 266 -25.09 -37.05 -40.35
C THR A 266 -24.55 -36.15 -41.47
N PRO A 267 -25.07 -36.28 -42.71
CA PRO A 267 -24.73 -35.34 -43.78
C PRO A 267 -25.09 -33.89 -43.44
N ASP A 268 -26.23 -33.67 -42.81
CA ASP A 268 -26.80 -32.33 -42.57
C ASP A 268 -26.05 -31.51 -41.49
N MET A 269 -25.01 -32.08 -40.86
CA MET A 269 -24.24 -31.50 -39.75
C MET A 269 -23.72 -30.07 -40.00
N TYR A 270 -23.53 -29.68 -41.26
CA TYR A 270 -22.97 -28.37 -41.62
C TYR A 270 -24.02 -27.46 -42.28
N ASN A 271 -24.70 -26.67 -41.45
CA ASN A 271 -25.62 -25.59 -41.83
C ASN A 271 -26.94 -26.02 -42.53
N ASP A 272 -27.41 -27.26 -42.34
CA ASP A 272 -28.68 -27.76 -42.91
C ASP A 272 -28.76 -27.66 -44.46
N LEU A 273 -27.61 -27.57 -45.14
CA LEU A 273 -27.48 -27.52 -46.60
C LEU A 273 -27.10 -28.89 -47.15
N PRO A 274 -27.64 -29.32 -48.31
CA PRO A 274 -27.22 -30.56 -48.94
C PRO A 274 -25.73 -30.48 -49.33
N ILE A 275 -24.99 -31.52 -48.95
CA ILE A 275 -23.57 -31.68 -49.30
C ILE A 275 -23.46 -32.18 -50.74
N GLU A 276 -22.65 -31.48 -51.55
CA GLU A 276 -22.26 -32.00 -52.86
C GLU A 276 -21.07 -32.96 -52.72
N ALA A 277 -21.31 -34.23 -53.07
CA ALA A 277 -20.35 -35.32 -53.07
C ALA A 277 -19.91 -35.62 -54.52
N MET A 278 -18.72 -35.17 -54.89
CA MET A 278 -18.17 -35.40 -56.23
C MET A 278 -17.59 -36.81 -56.37
N CYS A 279 -17.90 -37.49 -57.48
CA CYS A 279 -17.47 -38.87 -57.72
C CYS A 279 -16.83 -39.05 -59.11
N SER A 280 -15.70 -39.75 -59.16
CA SER A 280 -14.91 -40.03 -60.36
C SER A 280 -14.44 -41.49 -60.36
N ASN A 281 -14.68 -42.22 -61.47
CA ASN A 281 -14.39 -43.65 -61.62
C ASN A 281 -14.95 -44.59 -60.52
N ALA A 282 -15.82 -44.11 -59.64
CA ALA A 282 -16.30 -44.82 -58.43
C ALA A 282 -17.63 -45.58 -58.63
N TRP A 283 -18.21 -45.57 -59.84
CA TRP A 283 -19.53 -46.14 -60.15
C TRP A 283 -19.70 -47.62 -59.77
N ASN A 284 -18.63 -48.42 -59.84
CA ASN A 284 -18.64 -49.83 -59.43
C ASN A 284 -18.98 -50.03 -57.94
N TYR A 285 -18.81 -49.00 -57.10
CA TYR A 285 -19.09 -49.02 -55.65
C TYR A 285 -20.43 -48.38 -55.33
N LEU A 286 -20.76 -47.28 -56.02
CA LEU A 286 -21.93 -46.46 -55.75
C LEU A 286 -23.20 -46.95 -56.48
N GLY A 287 -23.04 -47.78 -57.52
CA GLY A 287 -24.11 -48.26 -58.39
C GLY A 287 -24.21 -47.41 -59.66
N ASN A 288 -24.29 -48.07 -60.82
CA ASN A 288 -24.29 -47.38 -62.12
C ASN A 288 -25.69 -46.80 -62.41
N GLN A 289 -25.91 -45.53 -62.10
CA GLN A 289 -27.21 -44.85 -62.19
C GLN A 289 -27.04 -43.41 -62.71
N GLU A 290 -27.49 -43.17 -63.95
CA GLU A 290 -27.46 -41.84 -64.58
C GLU A 290 -28.55 -40.93 -63.99
N GLY A 291 -28.15 -39.85 -63.30
CA GLY A 291 -29.03 -38.72 -62.98
C GLY A 291 -28.94 -38.17 -61.55
N GLU A 292 -29.25 -36.88 -61.40
CA GLU A 292 -29.32 -36.14 -60.13
C GLU A 292 -30.53 -36.62 -59.29
N LYS A 293 -30.35 -37.68 -58.51
CA LYS A 293 -31.33 -38.15 -57.52
C LYS A 293 -30.76 -38.09 -56.10
N GLU A 294 -31.60 -37.67 -55.16
CA GLU A 294 -31.35 -37.73 -53.72
C GLU A 294 -31.46 -39.18 -53.21
N TRP A 295 -30.46 -40.01 -53.53
CA TRP A 295 -30.35 -41.39 -53.01
C TRP A 295 -30.17 -41.42 -51.48
N MET A 296 -29.73 -40.30 -50.90
CA MET A 296 -29.72 -40.04 -49.47
C MET A 296 -30.21 -38.61 -49.22
N PRO A 297 -31.11 -38.36 -48.24
CA PRO A 297 -31.41 -36.99 -47.82
C PRO A 297 -30.11 -36.32 -47.31
N GLY A 298 -29.92 -35.05 -47.66
CA GLY A 298 -28.75 -34.27 -47.28
C GLY A 298 -27.50 -34.46 -48.17
N VAL A 299 -27.54 -35.31 -49.21
CA VAL A 299 -26.41 -35.50 -50.14
C VAL A 299 -26.84 -35.46 -51.60
N THR A 300 -26.24 -34.55 -52.36
CA THR A 300 -26.31 -34.55 -53.83
C THR A 300 -25.02 -35.16 -54.39
N PHE A 301 -25.14 -36.22 -55.17
CA PHE A 301 -24.00 -36.79 -55.89
C PHE A 301 -23.86 -36.11 -57.25
N ARG A 302 -22.67 -35.57 -57.55
CA ARG A 302 -22.33 -35.03 -58.88
C ARG A 302 -21.20 -35.83 -59.51
N SER A 303 -21.40 -36.21 -60.78
CA SER A 303 -20.65 -37.30 -61.39
C SER A 303 -20.72 -37.28 -62.91
N ASP A 304 -19.75 -36.64 -63.57
CA ASP A 304 -19.26 -37.09 -64.88
C ASP A 304 -17.84 -36.57 -65.17
N LEU A 305 -16.92 -36.88 -64.25
CA LEU A 305 -15.51 -36.47 -64.31
C LEU A 305 -14.65 -37.72 -64.43
N ASN A 306 -14.20 -38.04 -65.64
CA ASN A 306 -13.41 -39.25 -65.93
C ASN A 306 -11.91 -39.07 -65.62
N PHE A 307 -11.57 -38.63 -64.41
CA PHE A 307 -10.17 -38.50 -63.97
C PHE A 307 -9.56 -39.88 -63.71
N TYR A 308 -8.53 -40.21 -64.50
CA TYR A 308 -7.93 -41.55 -64.50
C TYR A 308 -7.18 -41.87 -63.19
N PHE A 309 -6.61 -40.84 -62.55
CA PHE A 309 -5.88 -40.93 -61.29
C PHE A 309 -6.43 -39.93 -60.24
N THR A 310 -6.21 -40.24 -58.96
CA THR A 310 -6.52 -39.37 -57.82
C THR A 310 -5.84 -38.01 -57.90
N ASP A 311 -4.63 -37.94 -58.45
CA ASP A 311 -3.83 -36.72 -58.53
C ASP A 311 -4.55 -35.62 -59.31
N ASP A 312 -5.00 -35.92 -60.55
CA ASP A 312 -5.75 -34.99 -61.41
C ASP A 312 -7.07 -34.55 -60.76
N PHE A 313 -7.79 -35.48 -60.12
CA PHE A 313 -9.03 -35.20 -59.42
C PHE A 313 -8.81 -34.30 -58.20
N SER A 314 -7.72 -34.51 -57.46
CA SER A 314 -7.36 -33.66 -56.31
C SER A 314 -7.04 -32.23 -56.75
N LEU A 315 -6.34 -32.06 -57.88
CA LEU A 315 -6.02 -30.77 -58.48
C LEU A 315 -7.30 -30.03 -58.92
N TYR A 316 -8.20 -30.73 -59.60
CA TYR A 316 -9.52 -30.20 -59.97
C TYR A 316 -10.34 -29.76 -58.75
N LEU A 317 -10.33 -30.54 -57.66
CA LEU A 317 -11.03 -30.19 -56.42
C LEU A 317 -10.44 -28.93 -55.77
N SER A 318 -9.11 -28.72 -55.82
CA SER A 318 -8.48 -27.48 -55.35
C SER A 318 -8.79 -26.27 -56.24
N ASP A 319 -8.64 -26.39 -57.56
CA ASP A 319 -8.83 -25.27 -58.49
C ASP A 319 -10.29 -24.77 -58.49
N THR A 320 -11.24 -25.70 -58.40
CA THR A 320 -12.67 -25.37 -58.36
C THR A 320 -13.19 -24.98 -56.97
N ARG A 321 -12.33 -24.87 -55.93
CA ARG A 321 -12.75 -24.70 -54.51
C ARG A 321 -13.74 -23.55 -54.25
N LEU A 322 -13.72 -22.49 -55.07
CA LEU A 322 -14.56 -21.30 -54.93
C LEU A 322 -15.70 -21.19 -55.97
N VAL A 323 -15.90 -22.20 -56.82
CA VAL A 323 -16.76 -22.12 -58.01
C VAL A 323 -18.14 -22.78 -57.81
N HIS A 324 -18.26 -23.70 -56.85
CA HIS A 324 -19.48 -24.51 -56.66
C HIS A 324 -20.45 -23.88 -55.66
N GLU A 325 -21.74 -24.08 -55.90
CA GLU A 325 -22.85 -23.53 -55.10
C GLU A 325 -23.01 -24.23 -53.75
N HIS A 326 -22.59 -25.50 -53.65
CA HIS A 326 -22.70 -26.32 -52.44
C HIS A 326 -21.36 -26.53 -51.74
N PRO A 327 -21.34 -26.65 -50.40
CA PRO A 327 -20.11 -26.90 -49.65
C PRO A 327 -19.64 -28.35 -49.82
N ARG A 328 -18.53 -28.53 -50.54
CA ARG A 328 -17.87 -29.84 -50.73
C ARG A 328 -17.00 -30.20 -49.52
N PHE A 329 -17.47 -31.14 -48.71
CA PHE A 329 -16.75 -31.66 -47.53
C PHE A 329 -15.95 -32.93 -47.81
N PHE A 330 -16.35 -33.73 -48.81
CA PHE A 330 -15.62 -34.92 -49.28
C PHE A 330 -15.91 -35.20 -50.76
N ALA A 331 -15.11 -36.08 -51.37
CA ALA A 331 -15.25 -36.58 -52.74
C ALA A 331 -14.69 -38.02 -52.82
N ILE A 332 -15.11 -38.79 -53.83
CA ILE A 332 -14.80 -40.23 -53.94
C ILE A 332 -14.17 -40.55 -55.31
N GLN A 333 -12.98 -41.15 -55.28
CA GLN A 333 -12.21 -41.57 -56.47
C GLN A 333 -12.09 -43.10 -56.49
N GLY A 334 -12.37 -43.74 -57.64
CA GLY A 334 -12.30 -45.20 -57.78
C GLY A 334 -10.93 -45.77 -58.20
N ARG A 335 -9.95 -44.92 -58.54
CA ARG A 335 -8.64 -45.31 -59.10
C ARG A 335 -7.50 -44.41 -58.66
N ASP A 336 -6.37 -45.02 -58.29
CA ASP A 336 -5.17 -44.32 -57.83
C ASP A 336 -3.92 -44.71 -58.61
N SER A 337 -2.98 -43.78 -58.76
CA SER A 337 -1.69 -43.99 -59.41
C SER A 337 -0.78 -44.94 -58.62
N PHE A 338 -0.74 -44.78 -57.29
CA PHE A 338 0.07 -45.59 -56.37
C PHE A 338 -0.35 -47.07 -56.41
N TYR A 339 -1.65 -47.35 -56.17
CA TYR A 339 -2.16 -48.72 -56.19
C TYR A 339 -2.08 -49.39 -57.58
N MET A 340 -2.21 -48.62 -58.67
CA MET A 340 -1.93 -49.13 -60.02
C MET A 340 -0.45 -49.51 -60.19
N SER A 341 0.49 -48.63 -59.82
CA SER A 341 1.93 -48.89 -59.97
C SER A 341 2.41 -50.14 -59.23
N ALA A 342 1.85 -50.42 -58.04
CA ALA A 342 2.18 -51.61 -57.25
C ALA A 342 1.75 -52.93 -57.94
N LEU A 343 0.66 -52.90 -58.72
CA LEU A 343 0.17 -54.07 -59.48
C LEU A 343 0.85 -54.27 -60.83
N VAL A 344 1.54 -53.24 -61.36
CA VAL A 344 2.27 -53.31 -62.64
C VAL A 344 3.69 -53.88 -62.47
N ALA A 345 4.22 -53.93 -61.23
CA ALA A 345 5.61 -54.29 -60.95
C ALA A 345 5.99 -55.78 -61.19
N ASP A 346 5.04 -56.72 -61.09
CA ASP A 346 5.33 -58.18 -61.11
C ASP A 346 5.11 -58.87 -62.49
N PHE A 347 4.81 -58.11 -63.54
CA PHE A 347 4.43 -58.66 -64.86
C PHE A 347 5.52 -59.49 -65.58
N ASP A 348 6.78 -59.41 -65.19
CA ASP A 348 7.88 -60.21 -65.75
C ASP A 348 7.98 -61.63 -65.17
N THR A 349 7.19 -61.99 -64.16
CA THR A 349 7.20 -63.34 -63.56
C THR A 349 6.21 -64.30 -64.23
N LEU A 350 6.65 -64.92 -65.33
CA LEU A 350 5.97 -66.05 -65.94
C LEU A 350 5.90 -67.25 -64.98
N ALA A 351 4.74 -67.44 -64.35
CA ALA A 351 4.43 -68.68 -63.63
C ALA A 351 4.37 -69.85 -64.61
N VAL A 352 5.17 -70.89 -64.35
CA VAL A 352 5.26 -72.09 -65.19
C VAL A 352 4.65 -73.26 -64.42
N ASP A 353 3.79 -74.04 -65.06
CA ASP A 353 3.24 -75.26 -64.46
C ASP A 353 4.32 -76.34 -64.27
N LEU A 354 4.05 -77.35 -63.45
CA LEU A 354 4.88 -78.55 -63.25
C LEU A 354 5.30 -79.24 -64.56
N ASN A 355 4.58 -79.00 -65.67
CA ASN A 355 4.84 -79.53 -67.00
C ASN A 355 5.66 -78.59 -67.92
N GLY A 356 6.19 -77.47 -67.42
CA GLY A 356 7.04 -76.56 -68.20
C GLY A 356 6.30 -75.60 -69.14
N LEU A 357 4.96 -75.56 -69.09
CA LEU A 357 4.14 -74.67 -69.91
C LEU A 357 3.91 -73.31 -69.22
N PRO A 358 4.02 -72.18 -69.97
CA PRO A 358 3.76 -70.86 -69.42
C PRO A 358 2.27 -70.65 -69.17
N ILE A 359 1.91 -70.32 -67.92
CA ILE A 359 0.52 -69.99 -67.56
C ILE A 359 0.31 -68.49 -67.81
N PRO A 360 -0.62 -68.07 -68.71
CA PRO A 360 -0.96 -66.67 -68.83
C PRO A 360 -1.76 -66.23 -67.60
N ILE A 361 -1.17 -65.32 -66.80
CA ILE A 361 -1.81 -64.78 -65.59
C ILE A 361 -2.90 -63.77 -65.99
N TYR A 362 -4.04 -64.28 -66.47
CA TYR A 362 -5.29 -63.54 -66.62
C TYR A 362 -5.90 -63.24 -65.24
N GLY A 363 -5.21 -62.39 -64.48
CA GLY A 363 -5.44 -62.25 -63.04
C GLY A 363 -4.75 -61.06 -62.39
N ALA A 364 -4.42 -60.01 -63.14
CA ALA A 364 -4.15 -58.70 -62.55
C ALA A 364 -5.46 -58.15 -61.96
N TYR A 365 -5.79 -58.59 -60.74
CA TYR A 365 -6.90 -58.05 -59.96
C TYR A 365 -6.60 -56.59 -59.67
N PHE A 366 -7.14 -55.69 -60.48
CA PHE A 366 -7.15 -54.26 -60.18
C PHE A 366 -7.82 -54.08 -58.83
N VAL A 367 -7.02 -53.83 -57.78
CA VAL A 367 -7.49 -53.44 -56.46
C VAL A 367 -7.97 -51.99 -56.56
N ASN A 368 -9.13 -51.85 -57.19
CA ASN A 368 -9.92 -50.63 -57.24
C ASN A 368 -10.34 -50.33 -55.80
N ALA A 369 -9.49 -49.58 -55.09
CA ALA A 369 -9.74 -49.10 -53.74
C ALA A 369 -10.42 -47.73 -53.84
N PRO A 370 -11.66 -47.57 -53.32
CA PRO A 370 -12.31 -46.27 -53.32
C PRO A 370 -11.63 -45.35 -52.29
N ILE A 371 -11.11 -44.23 -52.79
CA ILE A 371 -10.39 -43.23 -52.00
C ILE A 371 -11.34 -42.07 -51.70
N ILE A 372 -11.46 -41.75 -50.41
CA ILE A 372 -12.25 -40.62 -49.91
C ILE A 372 -11.29 -39.45 -49.69
N LEU A 373 -11.35 -38.47 -50.59
CA LEU A 373 -10.73 -37.16 -50.39
C LEU A 373 -11.65 -36.34 -49.48
N TYR A 374 -11.10 -35.68 -48.45
CA TYR A 374 -11.91 -34.95 -47.46
C TYR A 374 -11.28 -33.60 -47.09
N ASN A 375 -12.14 -32.64 -46.75
CA ASN A 375 -11.73 -31.30 -46.38
C ASN A 375 -11.26 -31.25 -44.91
N THR A 376 -9.96 -31.03 -44.70
CA THR A 376 -9.34 -30.93 -43.37
C THR A 376 -9.74 -29.68 -42.58
N SER A 377 -10.33 -28.66 -43.24
CA SER A 377 -10.81 -27.44 -42.58
C SER A 377 -12.09 -27.64 -41.74
N SER A 378 -12.82 -28.74 -41.97
CA SER A 378 -14.14 -29.02 -41.39
C SER A 378 -14.09 -30.22 -40.43
N PRO A 379 -14.38 -30.05 -39.13
CA PRO A 379 -14.27 -31.13 -38.15
C PRO A 379 -15.36 -32.19 -38.39
N HIS A 380 -14.95 -33.47 -38.47
CA HIS A 380 -15.77 -34.65 -38.79
C HIS A 380 -16.04 -34.94 -40.28
N SER A 381 -15.48 -34.19 -41.23
CA SER A 381 -15.72 -34.37 -42.68
C SER A 381 -15.42 -35.79 -43.20
N LEU A 382 -14.28 -36.38 -42.80
CA LEU A 382 -13.92 -37.76 -43.11
C LEU A 382 -14.95 -38.76 -42.59
N ALA A 383 -15.51 -38.53 -41.40
CA ALA A 383 -16.47 -39.44 -40.78
C ALA A 383 -17.85 -39.35 -41.46
N VAL A 384 -18.26 -38.16 -41.91
CA VAL A 384 -19.44 -37.96 -42.77
C VAL A 384 -19.22 -38.65 -44.11
N GLY A 385 -18.07 -38.44 -44.78
CA GLY A 385 -17.74 -39.07 -46.05
C GLY A 385 -17.72 -40.61 -45.98
N LEU A 386 -17.15 -41.18 -44.92
CA LEU A 386 -17.19 -42.62 -44.65
C LEU A 386 -18.61 -43.13 -44.40
N GLN A 387 -19.43 -42.42 -43.60
CA GLN A 387 -20.82 -42.78 -43.37
C GLN A 387 -21.62 -42.80 -44.67
N VAL A 388 -21.48 -41.76 -45.50
CA VAL A 388 -22.15 -41.67 -46.80
C VAL A 388 -21.71 -42.80 -47.72
N TYR A 389 -20.39 -43.00 -47.89
CA TYR A 389 -19.84 -44.08 -48.70
C TYR A 389 -20.39 -45.46 -48.28
N TYR A 390 -20.33 -45.80 -46.99
CA TYR A 390 -20.84 -47.09 -46.51
C TYR A 390 -22.37 -47.20 -46.63
N ARG A 391 -23.13 -46.11 -46.50
CA ARG A 391 -24.58 -46.12 -46.76
C ARG A 391 -24.88 -46.39 -48.24
N THR A 392 -24.19 -45.72 -49.17
CA THR A 392 -24.35 -45.97 -50.62
C THR A 392 -23.94 -47.39 -51.02
N LEU A 393 -22.84 -47.91 -50.46
CA LEU A 393 -22.39 -49.29 -50.73
C LEU A 393 -23.41 -50.31 -50.22
N MET A 394 -23.97 -50.12 -49.03
CA MET A 394 -25.01 -51.02 -48.50
C MET A 394 -26.33 -50.93 -49.29
N ALA A 395 -26.69 -49.74 -49.79
CA ALA A 395 -27.85 -49.57 -50.67
C ALA A 395 -27.66 -50.28 -52.03
N ASN A 396 -26.48 -50.14 -52.65
CA ASN A 396 -26.11 -50.84 -53.88
C ASN A 396 -26.10 -52.37 -53.69
N LEU A 397 -25.56 -52.87 -52.57
CA LEU A 397 -25.61 -54.31 -52.25
C LEU A 397 -27.03 -54.83 -51.99
N ALA A 398 -27.90 -54.05 -51.34
CA ALA A 398 -29.31 -54.42 -51.15
C ALA A 398 -30.03 -54.54 -52.51
N PHE A 399 -29.78 -53.61 -53.43
CA PHE A 399 -30.34 -53.60 -54.80
C PHE A 399 -29.93 -54.84 -55.62
N GLN A 400 -28.89 -55.57 -55.22
CA GLN A 400 -28.43 -56.81 -55.87
C GLN A 400 -29.15 -58.09 -55.40
N GLY A 401 -30.24 -57.96 -54.63
CA GLY A 401 -31.19 -59.06 -54.38
C GLY A 401 -31.18 -59.66 -52.96
N LEU A 402 -30.84 -58.86 -51.95
CA LEU A 402 -31.08 -59.23 -50.54
C LEU A 402 -32.56 -58.95 -50.16
N PRO A 403 -33.18 -59.75 -49.26
CA PRO A 403 -34.59 -59.60 -48.93
C PRO A 403 -34.89 -58.32 -48.14
N ASP A 404 -36.02 -57.68 -48.45
CA ASP A 404 -36.45 -56.36 -47.94
C ASP A 404 -36.63 -56.27 -46.40
N GLU A 405 -36.63 -57.40 -45.69
CA GLU A 405 -36.87 -57.45 -44.24
C GLU A 405 -35.77 -56.80 -43.39
N VAL A 406 -34.57 -56.56 -43.96
CA VAL A 406 -33.46 -55.90 -43.25
C VAL A 406 -33.11 -54.57 -43.91
N ASN A 407 -33.65 -53.48 -43.36
CA ASN A 407 -33.44 -52.12 -43.88
C ASN A 407 -32.05 -51.56 -43.52
N PHE A 408 -31.00 -52.09 -44.18
CA PHE A 408 -29.58 -51.73 -43.97
C PHE A 408 -29.24 -50.25 -44.22
N THR A 409 -30.13 -49.48 -44.85
CA THR A 409 -29.90 -48.08 -45.26
C THR A 409 -29.60 -47.13 -44.10
N ASN A 410 -30.09 -47.42 -42.89
CA ASN A 410 -30.13 -46.44 -41.78
C ASN A 410 -29.31 -46.85 -40.54
N PHE A 411 -28.05 -47.25 -40.73
CA PHE A 411 -27.11 -47.34 -39.61
C PHE A 411 -26.72 -45.94 -39.11
N ARG A 412 -26.75 -45.74 -37.79
CA ARG A 412 -26.42 -44.47 -37.12
C ARG A 412 -24.95 -44.47 -36.68
N VAL A 413 -24.17 -43.52 -37.19
CA VAL A 413 -22.77 -43.31 -36.78
C VAL A 413 -22.74 -42.20 -35.74
N VAL A 414 -22.02 -42.39 -34.63
CA VAL A 414 -22.01 -41.45 -33.50
C VAL A 414 -20.57 -41.22 -33.05
N ASN A 415 -20.14 -39.96 -33.02
CA ASN A 415 -18.94 -39.58 -32.30
C ASN A 415 -19.29 -39.40 -30.81
N ASN A 416 -19.12 -40.48 -30.04
CA ASN A 416 -19.19 -40.44 -28.58
C ASN A 416 -17.75 -40.45 -28.03
N PRO A 417 -17.12 -39.28 -27.77
CA PRO A 417 -15.79 -39.24 -27.19
C PRO A 417 -15.81 -39.90 -25.80
N MET A 418 -14.83 -40.77 -25.53
CA MET A 418 -14.69 -41.42 -24.23
C MET A 418 -14.72 -40.36 -23.10
N PRO A 419 -15.51 -40.55 -22.02
CA PRO A 419 -15.61 -39.58 -20.95
C PRO A 419 -14.22 -39.25 -20.41
N ARG A 420 -13.80 -37.99 -20.62
CA ARG A 420 -12.43 -37.55 -20.35
C ARG A 420 -12.08 -37.80 -18.89
N GLY A 421 -10.85 -38.27 -18.64
CA GLY A 421 -10.34 -38.51 -17.30
C GLY A 421 -10.32 -37.24 -16.43
N VAL A 422 -10.16 -37.42 -15.12
CA VAL A 422 -10.16 -36.33 -14.12
C VAL A 422 -9.23 -35.18 -14.52
N GLU A 423 -8.11 -35.51 -15.17
CA GLU A 423 -7.04 -34.63 -15.64
C GLU A 423 -7.46 -33.53 -16.63
N THR A 424 -8.56 -33.68 -17.39
CA THR A 424 -9.03 -32.59 -18.26
C THR A 424 -9.97 -31.64 -17.54
N SER A 425 -10.55 -32.06 -16.41
CA SER A 425 -11.38 -31.21 -15.56
C SER A 425 -10.55 -30.36 -14.58
N THR A 426 -9.26 -30.66 -14.43
CA THR A 426 -8.35 -29.88 -13.58
C THR A 426 -7.80 -28.65 -14.29
N THR A 427 -7.59 -28.65 -15.61
CA THR A 427 -7.01 -27.50 -16.33
C THR A 427 -7.88 -26.25 -16.27
N SER A 428 -9.19 -26.40 -16.48
CA SER A 428 -10.16 -25.31 -16.32
C SER A 428 -10.30 -24.88 -14.85
N ALA A 429 -10.34 -25.81 -13.90
CA ALA A 429 -10.38 -25.49 -12.47
C ALA A 429 -9.08 -24.84 -11.93
N VAL A 430 -7.93 -25.15 -12.54
CA VAL A 430 -6.63 -24.48 -12.32
C VAL A 430 -6.69 -23.03 -12.79
N LEU A 431 -7.26 -22.76 -13.98
CA LEU A 431 -7.51 -21.38 -14.44
C LEU A 431 -8.41 -20.61 -13.46
N VAL A 432 -9.49 -21.24 -12.96
CA VAL A 432 -10.39 -20.64 -11.96
C VAL A 432 -9.64 -20.32 -10.66
N GLY A 433 -8.79 -21.22 -10.17
CA GLY A 433 -7.95 -21.01 -8.98
C GLY A 433 -7.02 -19.79 -9.14
N LEU A 434 -6.34 -19.68 -10.28
CA LEU A 434 -5.45 -18.56 -10.59
C LEU A 434 -6.18 -17.21 -10.59
N ILE A 435 -7.37 -17.13 -11.21
CA ILE A 435 -8.14 -15.88 -11.26
C ILE A 435 -8.69 -15.52 -9.87
N LEU A 436 -9.08 -16.51 -9.06
CA LEU A 436 -9.58 -16.28 -7.69
C LEU A 436 -8.51 -15.81 -6.71
N ILE A 437 -7.22 -16.09 -6.95
CA ILE A 437 -6.10 -15.60 -6.10
C ILE A 437 -5.94 -14.07 -6.18
N ILE A 438 -6.11 -13.50 -7.38
CA ILE A 438 -5.86 -12.08 -7.68
C ILE A 438 -6.55 -11.11 -6.70
N PRO A 439 -7.88 -11.18 -6.45
CA PRO A 439 -8.56 -10.24 -5.55
C PRO A 439 -8.06 -10.28 -4.09
N PHE A 440 -7.63 -11.46 -3.60
CA PHE A 440 -7.12 -11.58 -2.23
C PHE A 440 -5.76 -10.91 -2.06
N MET A 441 -4.90 -10.91 -3.09
CA MET A 441 -3.57 -10.29 -3.03
C MET A 441 -3.60 -8.76 -2.92
N PHE A 442 -4.73 -8.10 -3.23
CA PHE A 442 -4.87 -6.66 -3.08
C PHE A 442 -5.36 -6.23 -1.68
N LEU A 443 -6.04 -7.11 -0.93
CA LEU A 443 -6.58 -6.81 0.42
C LEU A 443 -5.52 -6.27 1.39
N PRO A 444 -4.30 -6.85 1.52
CA PRO A 444 -3.31 -6.42 2.50
C PRO A 444 -2.71 -5.02 2.24
N SER A 445 -2.95 -4.42 1.07
CA SER A 445 -2.44 -3.08 0.77
C SER A 445 -3.07 -1.96 1.60
N THR A 446 -4.34 -2.13 2.01
CA THR A 446 -5.12 -1.05 2.65
C THR A 446 -4.73 -0.77 4.12
N PRO A 447 -4.38 -1.76 4.98
CA PRO A 447 -3.84 -1.48 6.31
C PRO A 447 -2.47 -0.76 6.28
N VAL A 448 -1.63 -0.99 5.27
CA VAL A 448 -0.34 -0.26 5.12
C VAL A 448 -0.61 1.23 4.98
N ALA A 449 -1.52 1.59 4.06
CA ALA A 449 -1.83 2.98 3.72
C ALA A 449 -2.26 3.77 4.97
N TRP A 450 -3.15 3.19 5.77
CA TRP A 450 -3.60 3.78 7.05
C TRP A 450 -2.43 4.02 8.03
N VAL A 451 -1.63 2.98 8.30
CA VAL A 451 -0.52 3.04 9.28
C VAL A 451 0.63 3.93 8.81
N VAL A 452 0.79 4.17 7.49
CA VAL A 452 1.71 5.18 6.95
C VAL A 452 1.11 6.59 7.06
N MET A 453 -0.17 6.77 6.71
CA MET A 453 -0.85 8.07 6.80
C MET A 453 -0.86 8.63 8.24
N GLU A 454 -1.16 7.82 9.26
CA GLU A 454 -1.12 8.27 10.67
C GLU A 454 0.27 8.72 11.14
N ARG A 455 1.35 8.26 10.49
CA ARG A 455 2.72 8.72 10.74
C ARG A 455 3.07 9.96 9.92
N ALA A 456 2.66 10.02 8.65
CA ALA A 456 2.86 11.19 7.79
C ALA A 456 2.16 12.43 8.36
N CYS A 457 0.92 12.28 8.82
CA CYS A 457 0.14 13.34 9.48
C CYS A 457 0.52 13.59 10.95
N LYS A 458 1.61 12.98 11.46
CA LYS A 458 2.06 13.01 12.88
C LYS A 458 1.03 12.55 13.94
N ALA A 459 -0.20 12.17 13.59
CA ALA A 459 -1.26 11.81 14.53
C ALA A 459 -0.84 10.72 15.54
N ARG A 460 -0.04 9.73 15.10
CA ARG A 460 0.53 8.68 15.97
C ARG A 460 1.55 9.21 17.00
N HIS A 461 2.25 10.30 16.69
CA HIS A 461 3.15 10.96 17.65
C HIS A 461 2.35 11.72 18.71
N LEU A 462 1.30 12.45 18.28
CA LEU A 462 0.39 13.16 19.18
C LEU A 462 -0.32 12.21 20.17
N GLN A 463 -0.80 11.05 19.68
CA GLN A 463 -1.36 10.00 20.54
C GLN A 463 -0.36 9.51 21.62
N ARG A 464 0.93 9.38 21.26
CA ARG A 464 1.99 9.01 22.21
C ARG A 464 2.25 10.11 23.26
N ILE A 465 2.16 11.38 22.89
CA ILE A 465 2.26 12.51 23.83
C ILE A 465 1.09 12.48 24.83
N TYR A 466 -0.13 12.17 24.37
CA TYR A 466 -1.29 11.92 25.26
C TYR A 466 -1.23 10.58 26.03
N GLY A 467 -0.09 9.90 26.09
CA GLY A 467 0.11 8.71 26.91
C GLY A 467 -0.67 7.47 26.48
N THR A 468 -1.08 7.35 25.21
CA THR A 468 -1.67 6.09 24.72
C THR A 468 -0.63 4.96 24.73
N ARG A 469 -0.94 3.83 25.36
CA ARG A 469 -0.03 2.67 25.37
C ARG A 469 0.15 2.11 23.96
N THR A 470 1.40 1.94 23.51
CA THR A 470 1.72 1.52 22.14
C THR A 470 1.16 0.14 21.76
N LEU A 471 0.97 -0.76 22.73
CA LEU A 471 0.31 -2.05 22.51
C LEU A 471 -1.19 -1.88 22.19
N LEU A 472 -1.88 -0.94 22.83
CA LEU A 472 -3.30 -0.68 22.56
C LEU A 472 -3.49 -0.10 21.16
N TYR A 473 -2.58 0.78 20.71
CA TYR A 473 -2.57 1.32 19.34
C TYR A 473 -2.48 0.22 18.27
N TRP A 474 -1.55 -0.72 18.43
CA TRP A 474 -1.42 -1.83 17.47
C TRP A 474 -2.59 -2.81 17.56
N LEU A 475 -3.06 -3.13 18.77
CA LEU A 475 -4.20 -4.03 18.96
C LEU A 475 -5.51 -3.44 18.38
N SER A 476 -5.79 -2.15 18.59
CA SER A 476 -6.99 -1.51 18.04
C SER A 476 -6.95 -1.42 16.51
N ASN A 477 -5.76 -1.24 15.94
CA ASN A 477 -5.58 -1.26 14.49
C ASN A 477 -5.75 -2.65 13.89
N PHE A 478 -5.08 -3.65 14.48
CA PHE A 478 -5.11 -5.05 14.07
C PHE A 478 -6.53 -5.64 14.14
N LEU A 479 -7.25 -5.40 15.23
CA LEU A 479 -8.63 -5.87 15.38
C LEU A 479 -9.57 -5.25 14.33
N PHE A 480 -9.43 -3.94 14.07
CA PHE A 480 -10.24 -3.26 13.05
C PHE A 480 -9.97 -3.82 11.64
N ASP A 481 -8.70 -4.03 11.29
CA ASP A 481 -8.29 -4.59 9.99
C ASP A 481 -8.75 -6.03 9.82
N ILE A 482 -8.67 -6.87 10.86
CA ILE A 482 -9.21 -8.24 10.83
C ILE A 482 -10.73 -8.25 10.67
N ILE A 483 -11.47 -7.37 11.34
CA ILE A 483 -12.94 -7.29 11.18
C ILE A 483 -13.29 -6.90 9.74
N CYS A 484 -12.60 -5.91 9.17
CA CYS A 484 -12.81 -5.51 7.78
C CYS A 484 -12.45 -6.64 6.80
N PHE A 485 -11.32 -7.34 7.01
CA PHE A 485 -10.91 -8.48 6.20
C PHE A 485 -11.90 -9.66 6.31
N ALA A 486 -12.43 -9.96 7.50
CA ALA A 486 -13.42 -11.01 7.69
C ALA A 486 -14.72 -10.72 6.92
N ILE A 487 -15.15 -9.45 6.87
CA ILE A 487 -16.31 -9.02 6.06
C ILE A 487 -16.05 -9.25 4.56
N THR A 488 -14.84 -8.95 4.05
CA THR A 488 -14.54 -9.16 2.62
C THR A 488 -14.42 -10.64 2.26
N VAL A 489 -13.80 -11.46 3.12
CA VAL A 489 -13.81 -12.92 2.96
C VAL A 489 -15.24 -13.46 2.94
N ALA A 490 -16.09 -13.04 3.88
CA ALA A 490 -17.48 -13.50 3.95
C ALA A 490 -18.28 -13.16 2.67
N LEU A 491 -18.10 -11.96 2.11
CA LEU A 491 -18.72 -11.56 0.85
C LEU A 491 -18.19 -12.36 -0.36
N CYS A 492 -16.87 -12.59 -0.44
CA CYS A 492 -16.29 -13.44 -1.49
C CYS A 492 -16.78 -14.90 -1.40
N VAL A 493 -16.86 -15.46 -0.19
CA VAL A 493 -17.42 -16.80 0.06
C VAL A 493 -18.90 -16.85 -0.33
N PHE A 494 -19.69 -15.83 0.01
CA PHE A 494 -21.11 -15.74 -0.35
C PHE A 494 -21.32 -15.75 -1.88
N VAL A 495 -20.48 -15.02 -2.64
CA VAL A 495 -20.48 -15.09 -4.12
C VAL A 495 -20.17 -16.51 -4.60
N LEU A 496 -19.11 -17.15 -4.09
CA LEU A 496 -18.74 -18.52 -4.48
C LEU A 496 -19.85 -19.55 -4.15
N VAL A 497 -20.64 -19.32 -3.10
CA VAL A 497 -21.80 -20.15 -2.72
C VAL A 497 -22.95 -19.99 -3.72
N ILE A 498 -23.25 -18.76 -4.17
CA ILE A 498 -24.27 -18.50 -5.20
C ILE A 498 -23.94 -19.27 -6.49
N PHE A 499 -22.68 -19.27 -6.92
CA PHE A 499 -22.21 -20.00 -8.11
C PHE A 499 -21.88 -21.49 -7.83
N GLN A 500 -22.24 -22.03 -6.66
CA GLN A 500 -22.14 -23.44 -6.27
C GLN A 500 -20.79 -24.12 -6.59
N ARG A 501 -19.66 -23.41 -6.44
CA ARG A 501 -18.33 -23.93 -6.83
C ARG A 501 -17.84 -25.07 -5.91
N LYS A 502 -18.17 -26.31 -6.28
CA LYS A 502 -17.83 -27.54 -5.55
C LYS A 502 -16.32 -27.72 -5.30
N GLU A 503 -15.44 -27.07 -6.07
CA GLU A 503 -13.98 -27.12 -5.86
C GLU A 503 -13.52 -26.48 -4.54
N LEU A 504 -14.21 -25.45 -4.06
CA LEU A 504 -13.84 -24.70 -2.84
C LEU A 504 -14.90 -24.82 -1.73
N ILE A 505 -16.15 -25.11 -2.08
CA ILE A 505 -17.31 -25.21 -1.16
C ILE A 505 -17.79 -26.67 -1.00
N GLY A 506 -17.06 -27.64 -1.56
CA GLY A 506 -17.27 -29.06 -1.22
C GLY A 506 -17.21 -29.28 0.29
N THR A 507 -18.05 -30.18 0.81
CA THR A 507 -18.25 -30.39 2.26
C THR A 507 -16.96 -30.71 3.03
N ALA A 508 -16.02 -31.40 2.39
CA ALA A 508 -14.70 -31.69 2.95
C ALA A 508 -13.66 -30.56 2.76
N VAL A 509 -13.93 -29.57 1.90
CA VAL A 509 -12.98 -28.54 1.46
C VAL A 509 -13.25 -27.17 2.09
N ILE A 510 -14.52 -26.85 2.39
CA ILE A 510 -14.90 -25.55 2.95
C ILE A 510 -14.20 -25.22 4.28
N GLY A 511 -13.98 -26.23 5.15
CA GLY A 511 -13.23 -26.08 6.41
C GLY A 511 -11.76 -25.68 6.19
N PRO A 512 -10.96 -26.48 5.45
CA PRO A 512 -9.62 -26.12 5.01
C PRO A 512 -9.51 -24.73 4.36
N PHE A 513 -10.46 -24.39 3.48
CA PHE A 513 -10.48 -23.10 2.80
C PHE A 513 -10.69 -21.93 3.77
N LEU A 514 -11.68 -22.01 4.67
CA LEU A 514 -11.93 -20.96 5.68
C LEU A 514 -10.80 -20.81 6.70
N LEU A 515 -10.15 -21.91 7.11
CA LEU A 515 -8.95 -21.84 7.95
C LEU A 515 -7.81 -21.13 7.22
N THR A 516 -7.61 -21.44 5.94
CA THR A 516 -6.58 -20.81 5.10
C THR A 516 -6.85 -19.31 4.94
N CYS A 517 -8.09 -18.92 4.64
CA CYS A 517 -8.48 -17.50 4.56
C CYS A 517 -8.22 -16.75 5.88
N THR A 518 -8.54 -17.33 7.03
CA THR A 518 -8.36 -16.68 8.33
C THR A 518 -6.89 -16.58 8.74
N LEU A 519 -6.09 -17.64 8.55
CA LEU A 519 -4.63 -17.59 8.77
C LEU A 519 -3.93 -16.58 7.83
N TYR A 520 -4.31 -16.58 6.55
CA TYR A 520 -3.80 -15.61 5.57
C TYR A 520 -4.14 -14.17 5.99
N GLY A 521 -5.37 -13.91 6.44
CA GLY A 521 -5.77 -12.60 6.95
C GLY A 521 -4.89 -12.13 8.11
N ILE A 522 -4.64 -13.01 9.08
CA ILE A 522 -3.85 -12.66 10.27
C ILE A 522 -2.37 -12.41 9.90
N SER A 523 -1.74 -13.31 9.13
CA SER A 523 -0.32 -13.15 8.76
C SER A 523 -0.08 -11.99 7.77
N SER A 524 -0.95 -11.83 6.77
CA SER A 524 -0.78 -10.78 5.75
C SER A 524 -0.90 -9.37 6.34
N ILE A 525 -1.81 -9.13 7.30
CA ILE A 525 -1.91 -7.85 8.01
C ILE A 525 -0.66 -7.57 8.87
N LEU A 526 -0.07 -8.59 9.53
CA LEU A 526 1.09 -8.41 10.40
C LEU A 526 2.40 -8.17 9.63
N SER A 527 2.63 -8.89 8.54
CA SER A 527 3.74 -8.61 7.61
C SER A 527 3.62 -7.22 6.97
N VAL A 528 2.41 -6.81 6.62
CA VAL A 528 2.07 -5.45 6.14
C VAL A 528 2.48 -4.36 7.12
N TYR A 529 2.23 -4.54 8.41
CA TYR A 529 2.70 -3.60 9.43
C TYR A 529 4.24 -3.55 9.50
N CYS A 530 4.92 -4.67 9.29
CA CYS A 530 6.38 -4.71 9.19
C CYS A 530 6.89 -3.91 7.98
N PHE A 531 6.33 -4.11 6.77
CA PHE A 531 6.69 -3.35 5.57
C PHE A 531 6.39 -1.86 5.70
N GLY A 532 5.30 -1.50 6.37
CA GLY A 532 4.89 -0.11 6.60
C GLY A 532 5.98 0.76 7.26
N PHE A 533 6.91 0.19 8.03
CA PHE A 533 8.02 0.95 8.65
C PHE A 533 9.03 1.53 7.64
N LEU A 534 9.16 0.95 6.44
CA LEU A 534 10.07 1.42 5.40
C LEU A 534 9.65 2.78 4.82
N PHE A 535 8.34 2.99 4.62
CA PHE A 535 7.82 4.09 3.82
C PHE A 535 7.74 5.44 4.55
N LYS A 536 7.52 6.51 3.78
CA LYS A 536 7.13 7.85 4.26
C LYS A 536 5.74 8.25 3.79
N GLU A 537 5.41 7.89 2.55
CA GLU A 537 4.20 8.33 1.85
C GLU A 537 3.24 7.16 1.66
N PHE A 538 1.94 7.42 1.84
CA PHE A 538 0.92 6.37 1.95
C PHE A 538 0.58 5.74 0.58
N THR A 539 0.56 6.54 -0.48
CA THR A 539 0.34 6.11 -1.87
C THR A 539 1.40 5.11 -2.33
N ALA A 540 2.68 5.48 -2.24
CA ALA A 540 3.81 4.64 -2.60
C ALA A 540 3.85 3.34 -1.78
N ALA A 541 3.50 3.41 -0.49
CA ALA A 541 3.42 2.24 0.37
C ALA A 541 2.30 1.27 -0.05
N GLN A 542 1.11 1.79 -0.40
CA GLN A 542 -0.02 1.00 -0.88
C GLN A 542 0.31 0.32 -2.21
N GLN A 543 0.79 1.09 -3.20
CA GLN A 543 1.09 0.59 -4.55
C GLN A 543 2.22 -0.45 -4.54
N LEU A 544 3.33 -0.18 -3.84
CA LEU A 544 4.43 -1.14 -3.77
C LEU A 544 4.05 -2.40 -2.97
N THR A 545 3.15 -2.29 -1.98
CA THR A 545 2.63 -3.48 -1.29
C THR A 545 1.73 -4.32 -2.20
N MET A 546 0.82 -3.70 -2.96
CA MET A 546 0.03 -4.42 -3.98
C MET A 546 0.94 -5.18 -4.95
N LEU A 547 2.00 -4.53 -5.43
CA LEU A 547 2.96 -5.14 -6.34
C LEU A 547 3.74 -6.30 -5.69
N ILE A 548 4.21 -6.15 -4.46
CA ILE A 548 4.92 -7.21 -3.71
C ILE A 548 4.01 -8.43 -3.48
N TYR A 549 2.74 -8.22 -3.12
CA TYR A 549 1.78 -9.31 -2.92
C TYR A 549 1.35 -9.96 -4.24
N PHE A 550 1.22 -9.20 -5.32
CA PHE A 550 0.97 -9.77 -6.65
C PHE A 550 2.16 -10.62 -7.14
N ILE A 551 3.40 -10.15 -6.95
CA ILE A 551 4.60 -10.94 -7.30
C ILE A 551 4.70 -12.21 -6.44
N THR A 552 4.62 -12.08 -5.11
CA THR A 552 4.84 -13.22 -4.20
C THR A 552 3.67 -14.21 -4.16
N GLY A 553 2.43 -13.74 -4.33
CA GLY A 553 1.24 -14.59 -4.36
C GLY A 553 0.93 -15.17 -5.74
N PHE A 554 0.83 -14.33 -6.78
CA PHE A 554 0.40 -14.78 -8.10
C PHE A 554 1.57 -15.27 -8.96
N LEU A 555 2.61 -14.45 -9.17
CA LEU A 555 3.69 -14.80 -10.11
C LEU A 555 4.57 -15.96 -9.62
N LEU A 556 4.91 -16.03 -8.32
CA LEU A 556 5.65 -17.19 -7.79
C LEU A 556 4.84 -18.49 -7.88
N MET A 557 3.52 -18.45 -7.66
CA MET A 557 2.67 -19.62 -7.83
C MET A 557 2.54 -20.04 -9.29
N MET A 558 2.45 -19.08 -10.22
CA MET A 558 2.46 -19.34 -11.66
C MET A 558 3.77 -20.00 -12.11
N ILE A 559 4.93 -19.57 -11.57
CA ILE A 559 6.22 -20.22 -11.83
C ILE A 559 6.21 -21.66 -11.33
N VAL A 560 5.78 -21.92 -10.08
CA VAL A 560 5.71 -23.29 -9.53
C VAL A 560 4.75 -24.17 -10.34
N LEU A 561 3.61 -23.63 -10.79
CA LEU A 561 2.67 -24.34 -11.67
C LEU A 561 3.32 -24.72 -13.01
N LEU A 562 4.02 -23.78 -13.67
CA LEU A 562 4.71 -24.04 -14.95
C LEU A 562 5.81 -25.10 -14.82
N PHE A 563 6.52 -25.17 -13.69
CA PHE A 563 7.49 -26.24 -13.41
C PHE A 563 6.82 -27.58 -13.07
N SER A 564 5.68 -27.58 -12.37
CA SER A 564 4.92 -28.81 -12.09
C SER A 564 4.14 -29.36 -13.30
N MET A 565 3.91 -28.58 -14.36
CA MET A 565 3.22 -29.03 -15.58
C MET A 565 4.11 -29.80 -16.58
N ARG A 566 5.42 -29.91 -16.34
CA ARG A 566 6.38 -30.60 -17.24
C ARG A 566 7.19 -31.62 -16.44
N GLU A 567 7.07 -32.89 -16.80
CA GLU A 567 7.62 -34.04 -16.06
C GLU A 567 9.11 -33.87 -15.70
N GLU A 568 9.94 -33.48 -16.67
CA GLU A 568 11.38 -33.22 -16.50
C GLU A 568 11.71 -32.19 -15.39
N ASN A 569 10.78 -31.26 -15.10
CA ASN A 569 10.94 -30.13 -14.20
C ASN A 569 10.21 -30.31 -12.85
N GLU A 570 9.44 -31.38 -12.69
CA GLU A 570 8.50 -31.57 -11.58
C GLU A 570 9.22 -31.61 -10.21
N ALA A 571 10.41 -32.20 -10.17
CA ALA A 571 11.29 -32.21 -8.99
C ALA A 571 11.78 -30.80 -8.59
N MET A 572 12.11 -29.93 -9.55
CA MET A 572 12.44 -28.52 -9.28
C MET A 572 11.21 -27.76 -8.79
N GLY A 573 10.03 -28.02 -9.36
CA GLY A 573 8.75 -27.49 -8.89
C GLY A 573 8.45 -27.83 -7.43
N ARG A 574 8.78 -29.05 -6.98
CA ARG A 574 8.70 -29.45 -5.56
C ARG A 574 9.71 -28.70 -4.67
N ILE A 575 10.96 -28.58 -5.10
CA ILE A 575 12.02 -27.89 -4.31
C ILE A 575 11.73 -26.40 -4.14
N LEU A 576 11.24 -25.72 -5.20
CA LEU A 576 10.96 -24.28 -5.20
C LEU A 576 9.85 -23.84 -4.22
N ARG A 577 8.93 -24.73 -3.83
CA ARG A 577 7.84 -24.41 -2.87
C ARG A 577 8.38 -24.00 -1.50
N TYR A 578 9.39 -24.71 -0.97
CA TYR A 578 9.90 -24.50 0.39
C TYR A 578 10.42 -23.08 0.70
N PRO A 579 11.27 -22.44 -0.13
CA PRO A 579 11.67 -21.05 0.10
C PRO A 579 10.57 -20.04 -0.16
N PHE A 580 9.60 -20.32 -1.05
CA PHE A 580 8.51 -19.39 -1.36
C PHE A 580 7.41 -19.37 -0.28
N ARG A 581 7.24 -20.45 0.50
CA ARG A 581 6.37 -20.52 1.67
C ARG A 581 6.72 -19.54 2.83
N ILE A 582 7.78 -18.75 2.69
CA ILE A 582 8.14 -17.63 3.60
C ILE A 582 7.25 -16.38 3.34
N PHE A 583 6.43 -16.40 2.28
CA PHE A 583 5.49 -15.32 1.97
C PHE A 583 4.04 -15.81 2.17
N PRO A 584 3.21 -15.15 3.01
CA PRO A 584 1.82 -15.57 3.23
C PRO A 584 0.98 -15.53 1.96
N GLY A 585 1.33 -14.64 1.01
CA GLY A 585 0.71 -14.61 -0.32
C GLY A 585 0.91 -15.90 -1.10
N PHE A 586 2.13 -16.47 -1.09
CA PHE A 586 2.40 -17.75 -1.75
C PHE A 586 1.66 -18.90 -1.06
N CYS A 587 1.67 -18.95 0.27
CA CYS A 587 0.98 -19.98 1.04
C CYS A 587 -0.54 -20.02 0.78
N PHE A 588 -1.20 -18.85 0.69
CA PHE A 588 -2.60 -18.78 0.30
C PHE A 588 -2.83 -19.31 -1.14
N SER A 589 -2.00 -18.87 -2.09
CA SER A 589 -2.07 -19.33 -3.48
C SER A 589 -1.88 -20.83 -3.63
N GLU A 590 -0.88 -21.42 -2.96
CA GLU A 590 -0.60 -22.86 -3.03
C GLU A 590 -1.82 -23.68 -2.58
N VAL A 591 -2.50 -23.28 -1.50
CA VAL A 591 -3.73 -23.95 -1.05
C VAL A 591 -4.88 -23.77 -2.05
N VAL A 592 -5.14 -22.56 -2.53
CA VAL A 592 -6.24 -22.32 -3.50
C VAL A 592 -6.03 -23.15 -4.77
N MET A 593 -4.80 -23.25 -5.26
CA MET A 593 -4.44 -24.09 -6.41
C MET A 593 -4.54 -25.59 -6.12
N ASN A 594 -4.01 -26.08 -4.99
CA ASN A 594 -4.09 -27.49 -4.61
C ASN A 594 -5.55 -27.97 -4.42
N LEU A 595 -6.43 -27.09 -3.95
CA LEU A 595 -7.87 -27.36 -3.83
C LEU A 595 -8.58 -27.31 -5.19
N SER A 596 -8.33 -26.29 -6.01
CA SER A 596 -9.00 -26.17 -7.32
C SER A 596 -8.57 -27.27 -8.31
N ALA A 597 -7.29 -27.64 -8.30
CA ALA A 597 -6.75 -28.78 -9.04
C ALA A 597 -7.15 -30.15 -8.47
N LYS A 598 -7.89 -30.19 -7.34
CA LYS A 598 -8.31 -31.43 -6.64
C LYS A 598 -7.13 -32.36 -6.34
N THR A 599 -5.96 -31.80 -6.02
CA THR A 599 -4.68 -32.51 -5.84
C THR A 599 -4.75 -33.64 -4.80
N TYR A 600 -5.64 -33.51 -3.80
CA TYR A 600 -5.92 -34.57 -2.83
C TYR A 600 -6.51 -35.84 -3.48
N VAL A 601 -7.34 -35.72 -4.52
CA VAL A 601 -7.87 -36.86 -5.30
C VAL A 601 -6.76 -37.53 -6.10
N ILE A 602 -5.91 -36.73 -6.74
CA ILE A 602 -4.80 -37.22 -7.60
C ILE A 602 -3.82 -38.07 -6.79
N TYR A 603 -3.43 -37.61 -5.59
CA TYR A 603 -2.54 -38.37 -4.69
C TYR A 603 -3.27 -39.36 -3.77
N GLY A 604 -4.58 -39.59 -3.93
CA GLY A 604 -5.37 -40.49 -3.07
C GLY A 604 -5.33 -40.14 -1.57
N SER A 605 -5.14 -38.87 -1.24
CA SER A 605 -4.86 -38.37 0.11
C SER A 605 -6.01 -37.54 0.68
N GLY A 606 -6.04 -37.38 2.01
CA GLY A 606 -7.03 -36.51 2.66
C GLY A 606 -6.76 -35.02 2.37
N VAL A 607 -7.81 -34.20 2.30
CA VAL A 607 -7.70 -32.74 2.07
C VAL A 607 -6.78 -32.05 3.09
N TRP A 608 -6.71 -32.58 4.31
CA TRP A 608 -5.85 -32.11 5.40
C TRP A 608 -4.38 -32.58 5.34
N ALA A 609 -3.97 -33.28 4.27
CA ALA A 609 -2.59 -33.74 4.11
C ALA A 609 -1.59 -32.57 4.09
N LEU A 610 -0.36 -32.85 4.53
CA LEU A 610 0.71 -31.85 4.68
C LEU A 610 1.00 -31.14 3.35
N ASP A 611 1.09 -31.89 2.25
CA ASP A 611 1.40 -31.32 0.93
C ASP A 611 0.24 -30.59 0.26
N VAL A 612 -1.01 -30.82 0.69
CA VAL A 612 -2.21 -30.20 0.12
C VAL A 612 -2.53 -28.88 0.85
N VAL A 613 -2.63 -28.90 2.18
CA VAL A 613 -3.01 -27.73 3.01
C VAL A 613 -2.13 -27.54 4.24
N GLY A 614 -1.58 -28.61 4.81
CA GLY A 614 -0.90 -28.57 6.12
C GLY A 614 0.34 -27.67 6.15
N TYR A 615 1.28 -27.83 5.21
CA TYR A 615 2.51 -27.03 5.18
C TYR A 615 2.24 -25.52 5.04
N PRO A 616 1.45 -25.03 4.06
CA PRO A 616 1.08 -23.60 4.00
C PRO A 616 0.47 -23.06 5.29
N CYS A 617 -0.42 -23.81 5.95
CA CYS A 617 -1.03 -23.40 7.22
C CYS A 617 -0.01 -23.34 8.37
N ILE A 618 0.93 -24.29 8.45
CA ILE A 618 1.99 -24.32 9.46
C ILE A 618 2.94 -23.12 9.30
N TYR A 619 3.33 -22.79 8.07
CA TYR A 619 4.18 -21.62 7.80
C TYR A 619 3.46 -20.31 8.17
N MET A 620 2.22 -20.11 7.73
CA MET A 620 1.44 -18.92 8.13
C MET A 620 1.20 -18.84 9.65
N ALA A 621 1.04 -19.96 10.34
CA ALA A 621 0.93 -19.98 11.80
C ALA A 621 2.24 -19.61 12.51
N ALA A 622 3.39 -19.99 11.98
CA ALA A 622 4.72 -19.66 12.51
C ALA A 622 5.15 -18.20 12.21
N GLU A 623 4.68 -17.63 11.10
CA GLU A 623 4.89 -16.22 10.72
C GLU A 623 4.26 -15.24 11.72
N ILE A 624 3.07 -15.53 12.24
CA ILE A 624 2.29 -14.64 13.13
C ILE A 624 3.10 -14.17 14.36
N PRO A 625 3.66 -15.04 15.21
CA PRO A 625 4.48 -14.60 16.35
C PRO A 625 5.78 -13.91 15.90
N ALA A 626 6.37 -14.30 14.76
CA ALA A 626 7.59 -13.68 14.24
C ALA A 626 7.35 -12.20 13.86
N TYR A 627 6.27 -11.90 13.13
CA TYR A 627 5.91 -10.52 12.79
C TYR A 627 5.53 -9.69 14.01
N ILE A 628 4.82 -10.26 14.99
CA ILE A 628 4.53 -9.56 16.26
C ILE A 628 5.83 -9.18 16.99
N ILE A 629 6.80 -10.10 17.06
CA ILE A 629 8.12 -9.84 17.66
C ILE A 629 8.88 -8.74 16.88
N ILE A 630 8.85 -8.77 15.54
CA ILE A 630 9.48 -7.74 14.69
C ILE A 630 8.86 -6.36 14.96
N ILE A 631 7.53 -6.24 14.99
CA ILE A 631 6.83 -4.97 15.30
C ILE A 631 7.29 -4.44 16.65
N LEU A 632 7.30 -5.27 17.70
CA LEU A 632 7.68 -4.87 19.06
C LEU A 632 9.15 -4.45 19.20
N LEU A 633 10.05 -5.09 18.43
CA LEU A 633 11.48 -4.78 18.39
C LEU A 633 11.77 -3.46 17.64
N VAL A 634 11.08 -3.20 16.52
CA VAL A 634 11.21 -1.95 15.76
C VAL A 634 10.61 -0.78 16.54
N GLU A 635 9.56 -1.00 17.31
CA GLU A 635 8.90 0.01 18.13
C GLU A 635 9.77 0.49 19.31
N ASN A 636 10.57 -0.40 19.91
CA ASN A 636 11.33 -0.15 21.15
C ASN A 636 12.86 -0.31 20.94
N PRO A 637 13.51 0.50 20.06
CA PRO A 637 14.89 0.28 19.65
C PRO A 637 15.93 0.42 20.78
N TYR A 638 15.57 1.00 21.93
CA TYR A 638 16.44 1.11 23.10
C TYR A 638 16.49 -0.15 23.97
N ARG A 639 15.53 -1.09 23.85
CA ARG A 639 15.39 -2.22 24.78
C ARG A 639 16.23 -3.46 24.43
N SER A 640 16.85 -3.53 23.24
CA SER A 640 17.71 -4.66 22.86
C SER A 640 18.85 -4.28 21.89
N ARG A 641 19.89 -5.12 21.81
CA ARG A 641 20.93 -4.98 20.75
C ARG A 641 20.36 -5.27 19.37
N LEU A 642 19.48 -6.28 19.25
CA LEU A 642 18.87 -6.71 17.99
C LEU A 642 17.98 -5.63 17.35
N GLY A 643 17.16 -4.93 18.14
CA GLY A 643 16.30 -3.84 17.66
C GLY A 643 17.10 -2.68 17.05
N ARG A 644 18.32 -2.39 17.57
CA ARG A 644 19.23 -1.42 16.98
C ARG A 644 19.80 -1.87 15.63
N CYS A 645 20.07 -3.16 15.45
CA CYS A 645 20.53 -3.71 14.17
C CYS A 645 19.40 -3.68 13.11
N ILE A 646 18.20 -4.16 13.46
CA ILE A 646 17.03 -4.13 12.57
C ILE A 646 16.67 -2.68 12.21
N GLY A 647 16.62 -1.77 13.19
CA GLY A 647 16.33 -0.35 12.96
C GLY A 647 17.37 0.34 12.06
N ARG A 648 18.67 0.00 12.21
CA ARG A 648 19.72 0.47 11.28
C ARG A 648 19.52 -0.09 9.87
N CYS A 649 19.24 -1.39 9.74
CA CYS A 649 19.05 -2.04 8.44
C CYS A 649 17.85 -1.44 7.69
N LEU A 650 16.69 -1.31 8.35
CA LEU A 650 15.51 -0.62 7.82
C LEU A 650 15.82 0.82 7.41
N CYS A 651 16.60 1.57 8.21
CA CYS A 651 17.02 2.93 7.84
C CYS A 651 17.97 2.96 6.62
N CYS A 652 18.82 1.95 6.43
CA CYS A 652 19.67 1.81 5.25
C CYS A 652 18.86 1.46 4.00
N CYS A 653 17.90 0.52 4.10
CA CYS A 653 16.99 0.19 3.01
C CYS A 653 16.11 1.38 2.63
N ARG A 654 15.55 2.09 3.60
CA ARG A 654 14.80 3.36 3.42
C ARG A 654 15.64 4.45 2.71
N ARG A 655 16.95 4.52 2.99
CA ARG A 655 17.90 5.40 2.29
C ARG A 655 18.29 4.93 0.88
N LYS A 656 18.07 3.66 0.54
CA LYS A 656 18.23 3.13 -0.84
C LYS A 656 16.95 3.32 -1.66
N ILE A 657 15.77 3.05 -1.07
CA ILE A 657 14.46 3.20 -1.72
C ILE A 657 14.19 4.68 -2.03
N ASN A 658 14.33 5.59 -1.05
CA ASN A 658 14.24 7.05 -1.30
C ASN A 658 15.51 7.63 -1.99
N ARG A 659 16.14 6.88 -2.89
CA ARG A 659 17.30 7.30 -3.69
C ARG A 659 17.09 7.13 -5.20
N SER A 660 16.02 6.45 -5.62
CA SER A 660 15.58 6.37 -7.02
C SER A 660 14.69 7.54 -7.44
N GLU A 661 14.29 8.40 -6.50
CA GLU A 661 13.62 9.66 -6.77
C GLU A 661 14.63 10.81 -6.64
N CYS A 662 14.66 11.70 -7.64
CA CYS A 662 15.59 12.83 -7.78
C CYS A 662 17.09 12.48 -7.98
N PRO A 663 17.48 12.00 -9.18
CA PRO A 663 18.32 12.82 -10.03
C PRO A 663 17.46 13.97 -10.59
N LEU A 664 17.33 15.06 -9.84
CA LEU A 664 16.88 16.32 -10.43
C LEU A 664 18.13 16.92 -11.10
N GLU A 665 18.36 16.50 -12.34
CA GLU A 665 19.11 17.34 -13.27
C GLU A 665 18.34 18.66 -13.37
N LEU A 666 19.05 19.75 -13.09
CA LEU A 666 18.50 21.08 -13.28
C LEU A 666 18.68 21.40 -14.75
N ASP A 667 17.59 21.25 -15.52
CA ASP A 667 17.45 21.89 -16.82
C ASP A 667 17.92 23.34 -16.75
N GLU A 668 18.54 23.82 -17.82
CA GLU A 668 19.07 25.18 -17.87
C GLU A 668 17.92 26.19 -17.69
N VAL A 669 17.97 26.94 -16.59
CA VAL A 669 16.92 27.91 -16.23
C VAL A 669 17.06 29.13 -17.15
N ASP A 670 16.26 29.16 -18.22
CA ASP A 670 16.10 30.26 -19.17
C ASP A 670 16.06 31.62 -18.45
N GLU A 671 16.95 32.54 -18.80
CA GLU A 671 17.30 33.75 -18.03
C GLU A 671 16.25 34.89 -18.12
N ARG A 672 14.96 34.55 -18.03
CA ARG A 672 13.85 35.51 -18.14
C ARG A 672 13.28 35.84 -16.75
N GLU A 673 13.65 37.01 -16.21
CA GLU A 673 13.14 37.47 -14.91
C GLU A 673 11.59 37.50 -14.88
N PRO A 674 10.91 36.86 -13.91
CA PRO A 674 9.46 36.82 -13.84
C PRO A 674 8.80 38.20 -13.76
N LYS A 675 7.76 38.43 -14.59
CA LYS A 675 7.05 39.73 -14.77
C LYS A 675 6.54 40.41 -13.48
N TRP A 676 6.41 39.69 -12.36
CA TRP A 676 5.96 40.24 -11.08
C TRP A 676 7.08 40.89 -10.24
N LEU A 677 8.32 40.91 -10.75
CA LEU A 677 9.49 41.59 -10.14
C LEU A 677 9.73 43.02 -10.67
N ALA A 678 8.90 43.50 -11.60
CA ALA A 678 9.13 44.75 -12.33
C ALA A 678 9.08 46.04 -11.47
N GLY A 679 8.60 45.96 -10.23
CA GLY A 679 8.50 47.07 -9.28
C GLY A 679 9.30 46.88 -7.99
N GLU A 680 10.35 46.05 -8.01
CA GLU A 680 11.22 45.79 -6.86
C GLU A 680 12.39 46.78 -6.84
N ASP A 681 12.64 47.46 -5.71
CA ASP A 681 13.69 48.47 -5.60
C ASP A 681 15.10 47.90 -5.86
N ALA A 682 16.01 48.77 -6.31
CA ALA A 682 17.31 48.36 -6.85
C ALA A 682 18.27 47.83 -5.78
N ASP A 683 18.19 48.36 -4.56
CA ASP A 683 18.88 47.86 -3.37
C ASP A 683 18.38 46.45 -2.99
N VAL A 684 17.06 46.25 -2.88
CA VAL A 684 16.43 44.95 -2.58
C VAL A 684 16.81 43.89 -3.62
N ARG A 685 16.81 44.25 -4.92
CA ARG A 685 17.30 43.35 -5.99
C ARG A 685 18.77 42.98 -5.83
N ASN A 686 19.62 43.93 -5.47
CA ASN A 686 21.05 43.69 -5.29
C ASN A 686 21.34 42.85 -4.03
N GLU A 687 20.69 43.13 -2.91
CA GLU A 687 20.78 42.28 -1.70
C GLU A 687 20.32 40.86 -2.00
N ARG A 688 19.20 40.67 -2.70
CA ARG A 688 18.73 39.31 -3.06
C ARG A 688 19.71 38.57 -3.96
N LYS A 689 20.30 39.25 -4.97
CA LYS A 689 21.32 38.63 -5.84
C LYS A 689 22.56 38.24 -5.02
N ALA A 690 23.05 39.11 -4.13
CA ALA A 690 24.14 38.80 -3.20
C ALA A 690 23.83 37.62 -2.25
N VAL A 691 22.61 37.54 -1.70
CA VAL A 691 22.17 36.41 -0.85
C VAL A 691 22.17 35.09 -1.61
N TYR A 692 21.69 35.06 -2.86
CA TYR A 692 21.73 33.85 -3.69
C TYR A 692 23.16 33.41 -4.03
N GLU A 693 24.08 34.35 -4.30
CA GLU A 693 25.49 34.01 -4.49
C GLU A 693 26.15 33.48 -3.21
N LEU A 694 25.88 34.10 -2.06
CA LEU A 694 26.34 33.63 -0.76
C LEU A 694 25.80 32.23 -0.43
N GLU A 695 24.53 31.92 -0.77
CA GLU A 695 23.98 30.56 -0.70
C GLU A 695 24.72 29.60 -1.64
N ARG A 696 24.96 29.98 -2.91
CA ARG A 696 25.65 29.16 -3.91
C ARG A 696 27.09 28.84 -3.45
N GLN A 697 27.79 29.82 -2.88
CA GLN A 697 29.10 29.64 -2.26
C GLN A 697 29.05 28.78 -0.99
N ARG A 698 28.06 28.98 -0.09
CA ARG A 698 27.87 28.16 1.12
C ARG A 698 27.58 26.71 0.76
N ARG A 699 26.77 26.42 -0.27
CA ARG A 699 26.51 25.05 -0.76
C ARG A 699 27.76 24.40 -1.37
N LYS A 700 28.56 25.14 -2.18
CA LYS A 700 29.86 24.66 -2.68
C LYS A 700 30.84 24.32 -1.53
N LYS A 701 31.01 25.23 -0.55
CA LYS A 701 31.84 25.02 0.65
C LYS A 701 31.31 23.90 1.56
N GLY A 702 29.99 23.69 1.59
CA GLY A 702 29.34 22.57 2.28
C GLY A 702 29.68 21.21 1.67
N HIS A 703 29.64 21.08 0.33
CA HIS A 703 29.99 19.83 -0.34
C HIS A 703 31.47 19.44 -0.17
N THR A 704 32.41 20.39 -0.19
CA THR A 704 33.83 20.09 0.06
C THR A 704 34.09 19.72 1.52
N LYS A 705 33.50 20.42 2.51
CA LYS A 705 33.58 19.99 3.93
C LYS A 705 32.94 18.62 4.16
N LYS A 706 31.89 18.24 3.40
CA LYS A 706 31.25 16.93 3.50
C LYS A 706 32.04 15.79 2.84
N LYS A 707 32.91 16.09 1.84
CA LYS A 707 33.91 15.13 1.36
C LYS A 707 35.04 14.92 2.37
N ARG A 708 35.63 15.99 2.94
CA ARG A 708 36.69 15.86 3.97
C ARG A 708 36.22 15.19 5.26
N LYS A 709 35.01 15.50 5.77
CA LYS A 709 34.42 14.75 6.90
C LYS A 709 34.02 13.29 6.60
N LEU A 710 34.34 12.76 5.41
CA LEU A 710 34.25 11.34 5.07
C LEU A 710 35.61 10.66 4.89
N SER A 711 36.73 11.40 4.80
CA SER A 711 38.09 10.88 4.98
C SER A 711 38.54 10.97 6.44
N ASP A 712 38.26 12.10 7.09
CA ASP A 712 38.86 12.49 8.38
C ASP A 712 38.04 11.93 9.57
N GLY A 713 37.53 10.70 9.42
CA GLY A 713 36.58 10.05 10.32
C GLY A 713 37.19 9.33 11.53
N ALA A 714 38.40 9.70 11.93
CA ALA A 714 39.16 9.07 13.03
C ALA A 714 39.86 10.13 13.89
N ILE A 715 39.92 9.87 15.21
CA ILE A 715 40.65 10.62 16.26
C ILE A 715 40.00 11.97 16.68
N GLY A 716 40.04 12.28 17.99
CA GLY A 716 40.05 13.67 18.51
C GLY A 716 38.86 14.13 19.38
N HIS A 717 39.14 14.73 20.55
CA HIS A 717 38.16 15.12 21.59
C HIS A 717 38.25 16.65 21.96
N GLN A 718 37.29 17.13 22.78
CA GLN A 718 37.38 18.29 23.74
C GLN A 718 37.15 19.77 23.28
N TYR A 719 37.35 20.75 24.20
CA TYR A 719 36.58 22.00 24.49
C TYR A 719 36.99 23.29 23.68
N VAL A 720 36.77 24.60 23.99
CA VAL A 720 36.37 25.42 25.20
C VAL A 720 35.57 26.73 24.83
N ASP A 721 35.61 27.79 25.68
CA ASP A 721 34.76 29.02 25.75
C ASP A 721 35.58 30.29 26.15
N ARG A 722 35.15 31.59 26.14
CA ARG A 722 33.99 32.26 26.79
C ARG A 722 33.65 33.68 26.19
N THR A 723 32.35 34.04 26.06
CA THR A 723 31.71 35.43 25.95
C THR A 723 32.12 36.40 24.79
N GLU A 724 31.58 37.62 24.50
CA GLU A 724 30.85 38.67 25.29
C GLU A 724 30.09 39.80 24.45
N ARG A 725 28.94 40.31 25.01
CA ARG A 725 28.31 41.69 25.05
C ARG A 725 27.65 42.52 23.88
N GLN A 726 26.47 43.08 24.24
CA GLN A 726 25.85 44.44 23.96
C GLN A 726 25.33 44.84 22.54
N LYS A 727 24.36 45.77 22.33
CA LYS A 727 23.67 46.78 23.21
C LYS A 727 22.21 47.16 22.76
N ARG A 728 21.39 47.65 23.72
CA ARG A 728 20.10 48.45 23.78
C ARG A 728 19.37 48.88 22.46
N GLY A 729 18.04 49.10 22.33
CA GLY A 729 16.83 49.22 23.21
C GLY A 729 15.54 49.42 22.31
N TYR A 730 14.36 50.01 22.64
CA TYR A 730 13.66 50.45 23.88
C TYR A 730 12.15 50.86 23.57
N TYR A 731 11.35 51.26 24.58
CA TYR A 731 10.04 52.00 24.57
C TYR A 731 8.65 51.33 24.28
N ARG A 732 7.54 52.08 24.49
CA ARG A 732 6.35 51.70 25.32
C ARG A 732 4.95 51.54 24.63
N ARG A 733 3.98 50.97 25.37
CA ARG A 733 2.51 50.84 25.09
C ARG A 733 1.65 51.90 25.85
N PRO A 734 0.34 52.05 25.51
CA PRO A 734 -0.77 51.30 26.14
C PRO A 734 -1.73 50.66 25.08
N GLN A 735 -2.95 50.12 25.30
CA GLN A 735 -3.79 49.91 26.50
C GLN A 735 -4.46 48.48 26.52
N ARG A 736 -5.80 48.29 26.63
CA ARG A 736 -6.45 46.99 27.01
C ARG A 736 -7.90 46.71 26.53
N ARG A 737 -8.20 45.42 26.25
CA ARG A 737 -9.35 44.56 26.71
C ARG A 737 -9.04 43.06 26.40
N SER A 738 -9.83 42.07 26.89
CA SER A 738 -9.49 40.65 27.28
C SER A 738 -9.49 39.52 26.20
N VAL A 739 -8.73 38.41 26.41
CA VAL A 739 -8.66 37.04 25.73
C VAL A 739 -7.88 36.01 26.60
N SER A 740 -8.07 34.67 26.52
CA SER A 740 -7.40 33.58 27.32
C SER A 740 -6.43 32.62 26.56
N VAL A 741 -5.48 31.92 27.25
CA VAL A 741 -4.39 31.06 26.67
C VAL A 741 -4.00 29.86 27.58
N MET A 742 -3.30 28.83 27.06
CA MET A 742 -2.50 27.86 27.84
C MET A 742 -1.10 27.62 27.23
N VAL A 743 -0.19 27.05 28.04
CA VAL A 743 1.25 26.90 27.75
C VAL A 743 1.72 25.47 28.07
N ASN A 744 2.43 24.85 27.11
CA ASN A 744 3.08 23.55 27.26
C ASN A 744 4.61 23.72 27.24
N GLY A 745 5.32 22.94 28.05
CA GLY A 745 6.79 22.84 27.99
C GLY A 745 7.28 21.53 27.36
N GLU A 746 8.16 21.62 26.35
CA GLU A 746 9.11 20.55 26.02
C GLU A 746 10.54 21.06 26.22
N THR A 747 11.40 20.25 26.85
CA THR A 747 12.77 20.63 27.21
C THR A 747 13.79 20.05 26.23
N THR A 748 14.54 20.92 25.52
CA THR A 748 15.66 20.53 24.65
C THR A 748 16.98 21.05 25.20
N ASN A 749 17.81 20.15 25.73
CA ASN A 749 19.20 20.44 26.07
C ASN A 749 20.07 20.44 24.81
N GLU A 750 20.76 21.55 24.53
CA GLU A 750 22.06 21.53 23.86
C GLU A 750 22.93 22.68 24.37
N LYS A 751 24.27 22.49 24.41
CA LYS A 751 25.19 23.32 25.21
C LYS A 751 25.86 24.45 24.41
N GLU A 752 26.31 25.45 25.16
CA GLU A 752 27.09 26.61 24.71
C GLU A 752 28.45 26.23 24.07
N ARG A 753 28.97 27.13 23.22
CA ARG A 753 30.40 27.33 22.94
C ARG A 753 30.72 28.71 22.38
N THR A 754 31.93 29.17 22.64
CA THR A 754 32.63 30.33 22.03
C THR A 754 34.07 29.89 21.67
N SER A 755 35.23 30.52 21.95
CA SER A 755 35.62 31.80 22.59
C SER A 755 35.75 32.95 21.57
N ARG A 756 36.50 34.01 21.93
CA ARG A 756 37.41 34.72 21.00
C ARG A 756 38.81 34.10 21.10
N HIS A 757 39.46 33.91 19.96
CA HIS A 757 40.79 34.47 19.62
C HIS A 757 40.89 34.39 18.07
N ASP A 758 41.96 34.81 17.38
CA ASP A 758 43.23 34.08 17.15
C ASP A 758 43.14 32.53 17.14
#